data_AF-A0A8S2TZN3-F1
#
_entry.id   AF-A0A8S2TZN3-F1
#
_cell.length_a   1.000
_cell.length_b   1.000
_cell.length_c   1.000
_cell.angle_alpha   90.00
_cell.angle_beta   90.00
_cell.angle_gamma   90.00
#
_symmetry.space_group_name_H-M   'P 1'
#
loop_
_entity.id
_entity.type
_entity.pdbx_description
1 polymer ?
#
loop_
_entity_poly.entity_id
_entity_poly.type
_entity_poly.pdbx_seq_one_letter_code
_entity_poly.pdbx_strand_id
1 'polypeptide(L)'
;MLGELTTLSLQKTGSNPKTAINRSPAKKATPKKKQNDILLPPPVVVEEQTCYNKSSGVAIRCLPEFANAAFRRPVVASNTCGERWQFDSTNTGTEYCIQTGPPNSGLYGDYLSGNDQKNCLICDSRDPSRARPPDYMTDFNQRGNLTWWQSETMLEGANYPSTVNLTLNLGKTYDVTYIKLTFQSPKPESFIIYKRTNENSSWIPYQYYSASCMLTFGLQPKKYPDFDTEAICSEDFSDLTPLHGSEVAFGTLDWRPGAVTFDMRKDLQDWVTASDIRIQLVRMNTFGDEMFGQPAVLRTYFYAISDLAVGGRCHCNGHANKCTKQGGEYKNETRCECEHNTIGRDCDMCHSAYNDAPWQPAGVIDAHPCKTCFCNGFAKNCTFSRELYERTGHGSVCIDCVGNRGGPNCERCKLGFYRLPDSEGECLPCACNSIGSESAQCATNGQCRCKPGVVGDKCDQCAPFHYNFGLNGCTRCSCYEPGSLLPLQCNSKTGQCNCKTFAEGQNCNKCRLGYFNLDPMNPDGCTKCFCYGHASTCQSAPNYFFNPIRSSFAQGADGWRAVNQTGHEAPVYSDTGSYIYVQSLPGQDLTFEASPRYLGDRTLSYNQFLTFILILRAPANVNPMYTATDVTIEGSNGVKVGVIILGGVPQTIPSEEPLVFRFRLNEQSWSPTLSFLEFMRLLSNITAIRIHATYGIDNAVSFLGEINLGHSTPSTGLFPVGNVESCVPCPQGYHGEHCEYCAFGYRRQPSFGGPFASCVPCDCHNHSLSCDVETSRCACQHHTTGDNCERCLPGYYGQAHQGTPDDCQKCPCPAGVSCTQLPQGNVVCLNCPAGYTGDRCEYCDDGYFGDPEGLVTGVRRPCEKCSCSGNIDTNTIGNCNTTTGHCLRCNRNTYGVYCEKCIPGHWGDALLDIKCHACNCHPKGTQRHSDNSLLQCNLQTGQCPCKSNVQARQCDLCENGYWNLNSDRGKFIKTNCK
;
A
#
# COMPACT_ATOMS: atom_id res chain seq x y z
N MET A 1 1.04 -49.58 10.34
CA MET A 1 1.37 -50.70 11.24
C MET A 1 0.26 -50.83 12.26
N LEU A 2 -0.04 -52.08 12.61
CA LEU A 2 -0.98 -52.52 13.64
C LEU A 2 -0.78 -51.79 14.99
N GLY A 3 -1.83 -51.77 15.82
CA GLY A 3 -1.69 -51.36 17.22
C GLY A 3 -3.00 -51.30 17.98
N GLU A 4 -3.45 -52.46 18.43
CA GLU A 4 -4.60 -52.70 19.31
C GLU A 4 -4.46 -52.15 20.74
N LEU A 5 -5.63 -52.01 21.38
CA LEU A 5 -5.99 -52.33 22.78
C LEU A 5 -5.36 -51.52 23.94
N THR A 6 -6.26 -50.90 24.73
CA THR A 6 -6.24 -51.04 26.20
C THR A 6 -7.66 -51.10 26.77
N THR A 7 -7.82 -52.05 27.69
CA THR A 7 -9.01 -52.53 28.39
C THR A 7 -9.10 -51.97 29.82
N LEU A 8 -10.30 -51.98 30.42
CA LEU A 8 -10.68 -52.29 31.83
C LEU A 8 -11.97 -51.51 32.19
N SER A 9 -12.96 -51.96 32.96
CA SER A 9 -13.46 -53.26 33.41
C SER A 9 -14.83 -53.02 34.07
N LEU A 10 -15.75 -53.94 33.80
CA LEU A 10 -17.01 -54.32 34.44
C LEU A 10 -17.28 -53.95 35.91
N GLN A 11 -18.54 -53.59 36.19
CA GLN A 11 -19.38 -54.26 37.20
C GLN A 11 -20.83 -54.45 36.69
N LYS A 12 -21.32 -55.70 36.81
CA LYS A 12 -22.66 -56.20 36.48
C LYS A 12 -23.58 -56.13 37.69
N THR A 13 -24.87 -55.91 37.47
CA THR A 13 -25.95 -56.76 38.01
C THR A 13 -27.12 -56.74 37.01
N GLY A 14 -27.70 -57.91 36.74
CA GLY A 14 -28.76 -58.11 35.76
C GLY A 14 -30.08 -58.52 36.37
N SER A 15 -31.15 -58.45 35.58
CA SER A 15 -32.24 -59.41 35.58
C SER A 15 -33.12 -59.21 34.33
N ASN A 16 -33.49 -60.31 33.69
CA ASN A 16 -34.42 -60.45 32.58
C ASN A 16 -35.23 -61.73 32.92
N PRO A 17 -36.52 -61.90 32.56
CA PRO A 17 -36.78 -62.53 31.26
C PRO A 17 -38.19 -62.35 30.59
N LYS A 18 -38.23 -62.61 29.27
CA LYS A 18 -39.22 -63.41 28.46
C LYS A 18 -40.62 -62.83 28.12
N THR A 19 -40.87 -62.44 26.85
CA THR A 19 -41.47 -63.17 25.68
C THR A 19 -43.00 -63.25 25.60
N ALA A 20 -43.60 -62.79 24.48
CA ALA A 20 -44.37 -63.62 23.51
C ALA A 20 -45.28 -62.80 22.57
N ILE A 21 -45.43 -63.31 21.34
CA ILE A 21 -46.17 -62.80 20.17
C ILE A 21 -47.54 -63.51 20.07
N ASN A 22 -48.61 -62.84 19.59
CA ASN A 22 -49.68 -63.52 18.84
C ASN A 22 -50.59 -62.59 17.99
N ARG A 23 -51.12 -63.15 16.88
CA ARG A 23 -51.88 -62.52 15.78
C ARG A 23 -53.39 -62.91 15.77
N SER A 24 -54.21 -62.04 15.14
CA SER A 24 -55.47 -62.28 14.36
C SER A 24 -56.85 -62.47 15.09
N PRO A 25 -58.04 -62.35 14.43
CA PRO A 25 -58.51 -61.48 13.31
C PRO A 25 -59.98 -60.91 13.47
N ALA A 26 -60.51 -60.31 12.39
CA ALA A 26 -61.74 -59.50 12.20
C ALA A 26 -63.14 -60.21 12.19
N LYS A 27 -64.23 -59.41 12.29
CA LYS A 27 -65.63 -59.78 11.95
C LYS A 27 -66.41 -58.67 11.21
N LYS A 28 -67.22 -59.07 10.21
CA LYS A 28 -68.19 -58.32 9.39
C LYS A 28 -69.61 -58.35 9.98
N ALA A 29 -70.46 -57.35 9.70
CA ALA A 29 -71.93 -57.47 9.66
C ALA A 29 -72.59 -56.41 8.74
N THR A 30 -73.72 -56.79 8.13
CA THR A 30 -74.49 -56.19 7.01
C THR A 30 -75.67 -55.28 7.44
N PRO A 31 -76.27 -54.45 6.55
CA PRO A 31 -77.36 -53.51 6.89
C PRO A 31 -78.78 -53.98 6.48
N LYS A 32 -79.84 -53.49 7.17
CA LYS A 32 -81.27 -53.66 6.83
C LYS A 32 -81.93 -52.32 6.45
N LYS A 33 -82.79 -52.34 5.42
CA LYS A 33 -83.69 -51.27 4.93
C LYS A 33 -84.87 -50.97 5.89
N LYS A 34 -85.33 -49.72 5.96
CA LYS A 34 -86.75 -49.32 6.17
C LYS A 34 -87.03 -47.93 5.55
N GLN A 35 -88.21 -47.82 4.93
CA GLN A 35 -88.87 -46.63 4.37
C GLN A 35 -89.18 -45.58 5.44
N ASN A 36 -89.08 -44.29 5.11
CA ASN A 36 -89.59 -43.17 5.91
C ASN A 36 -90.71 -42.45 5.14
N ASP A 37 -91.89 -42.43 5.77
CA ASP A 37 -92.93 -41.43 5.55
C ASP A 37 -92.46 -40.07 6.10
N ILE A 38 -92.89 -38.98 5.43
CA ILE A 38 -92.55 -37.60 5.76
C ILE A 38 -93.35 -37.14 6.97
N LEU A 39 -92.67 -36.87 8.09
CA LEU A 39 -93.19 -36.15 9.26
C LEU A 39 -92.33 -34.88 9.44
N LEU A 40 -92.94 -33.71 9.21
CA LEU A 40 -92.35 -32.41 9.59
C LEU A 40 -92.42 -32.24 11.12
N PRO A 41 -91.32 -31.91 11.82
CA PRO A 41 -91.36 -31.59 13.25
C PRO A 41 -91.82 -30.13 13.52
N PRO A 42 -92.37 -29.83 14.72
CA PRO A 42 -92.93 -28.52 15.06
C PRO A 42 -91.84 -27.46 15.35
N PRO A 43 -92.18 -26.15 15.36
CA PRO A 43 -91.18 -25.10 15.50
C PRO A 43 -90.66 -25.03 16.95
N VAL A 44 -89.34 -25.17 17.11
CA VAL A 44 -88.62 -24.88 18.35
C VAL A 44 -88.34 -23.38 18.40
N VAL A 45 -88.71 -22.74 19.51
CA VAL A 45 -88.41 -21.34 19.82
C VAL A 45 -86.89 -21.17 19.90
N VAL A 46 -86.32 -20.28 19.07
CA VAL A 46 -84.86 -20.05 18.95
C VAL A 46 -84.43 -18.98 19.96
N GLU A 47 -83.64 -19.37 20.97
CA GLU A 47 -82.83 -18.44 21.76
C GLU A 47 -81.70 -17.84 20.89
N GLU A 48 -81.37 -16.55 21.10
CA GLU A 48 -80.28 -15.85 20.40
C GLU A 48 -78.97 -16.67 20.42
N GLN A 49 -78.53 -17.16 19.26
CA GLN A 49 -77.26 -17.88 19.13
C GLN A 49 -76.08 -16.91 19.35
N THR A 50 -75.34 -17.08 20.43
CA THR A 50 -74.08 -16.39 20.69
C THR A 50 -72.90 -17.18 20.13
N CYS A 51 -71.86 -16.51 19.63
CA CYS A 51 -70.61 -17.15 19.16
C CYS A 51 -69.71 -17.63 20.30
N TYR A 52 -70.05 -17.29 21.55
CA TYR A 52 -69.34 -17.75 22.73
C TYR A 52 -70.32 -18.40 23.70
N ASN A 53 -69.87 -19.46 24.36
CA ASN A 53 -70.63 -20.06 25.44
C ASN A 53 -70.70 -19.09 26.63
N LYS A 54 -71.91 -18.70 27.04
CA LYS A 54 -72.15 -17.67 28.08
C LYS A 54 -71.54 -18.03 29.44
N SER A 55 -71.31 -19.30 29.76
CA SER A 55 -70.77 -19.74 31.06
C SER A 55 -69.25 -19.97 31.06
N SER A 56 -68.66 -20.35 29.93
CA SER A 56 -67.22 -20.70 29.85
C SER A 56 -66.38 -19.72 29.02
N GLY A 57 -67.01 -18.84 28.24
CA GLY A 57 -66.31 -17.93 27.32
C GLY A 57 -65.61 -18.64 26.15
N VAL A 58 -65.83 -19.95 25.99
CA VAL A 58 -65.24 -20.74 24.89
C VAL A 58 -65.98 -20.43 23.60
N ALA A 59 -65.21 -20.23 22.52
CA ALA A 59 -65.74 -20.03 21.17
C ALA A 59 -66.53 -21.28 20.71
N ILE A 60 -67.71 -21.06 20.16
CA ILE A 60 -68.60 -22.10 19.62
C ILE A 60 -69.10 -21.67 18.25
N ARG A 61 -69.38 -22.63 17.36
CA ARG A 61 -69.92 -22.30 16.03
C ARG A 61 -71.22 -21.50 16.15
N CYS A 62 -71.29 -20.39 15.40
CA CYS A 62 -72.48 -19.55 15.30
C CYS A 62 -72.85 -19.32 13.84
N LEU A 63 -74.15 -19.35 13.53
CA LEU A 63 -74.66 -19.21 12.17
C LEU A 63 -75.70 -18.09 12.12
N PRO A 64 -75.78 -17.33 11.03
CA PRO A 64 -76.84 -16.34 10.85
C PRO A 64 -78.23 -16.96 10.77
N GLU A 65 -79.26 -16.16 11.05
CA GLU A 65 -80.66 -16.56 10.92
C GLU A 65 -81.00 -17.01 9.49
N PHE A 66 -81.93 -17.97 9.38
CA PHE A 66 -82.45 -18.44 8.11
C PHE A 66 -83.50 -17.46 7.57
N ALA A 67 -83.36 -17.04 6.30
CA ALA A 67 -84.25 -16.07 5.70
C ALA A 67 -84.51 -16.36 4.21
N ASN A 68 -85.56 -15.75 3.65
CA ASN A 68 -85.72 -15.64 2.20
C ASN A 68 -84.78 -14.53 1.69
N ALA A 69 -83.64 -14.93 1.10
CA ALA A 69 -82.62 -14.03 0.57
C ALA A 69 -83.10 -13.23 -0.66
N ALA A 70 -84.15 -13.70 -1.35
CA ALA A 70 -84.74 -13.02 -2.50
C ALA A 70 -85.69 -11.87 -2.11
N PHE A 71 -86.23 -11.86 -0.89
CA PHE A 71 -87.26 -10.90 -0.47
C PHE A 71 -86.80 -9.45 -0.65
N ARG A 72 -87.62 -8.65 -1.34
CA ARG A 72 -87.35 -7.24 -1.72
C ARG A 72 -86.02 -7.01 -2.46
N ARG A 73 -85.50 -8.04 -3.13
CA ARG A 73 -84.35 -7.91 -4.03
C ARG A 73 -84.83 -7.70 -5.47
N PRO A 74 -84.25 -6.75 -6.21
CA PRO A 74 -84.61 -6.55 -7.60
C PRO A 74 -84.23 -7.78 -8.43
N VAL A 75 -85.15 -8.24 -9.26
CA VAL A 75 -84.91 -9.30 -10.24
C VAL A 75 -84.81 -8.65 -11.61
N VAL A 76 -83.74 -8.94 -12.35
CA VAL A 76 -83.57 -8.45 -13.72
C VAL A 76 -84.12 -9.49 -14.68
N ALA A 77 -85.25 -9.18 -15.32
CA ALA A 77 -85.82 -10.02 -16.38
C ALA A 77 -85.36 -9.55 -17.78
N SER A 78 -85.08 -10.48 -18.68
CA SER A 78 -84.72 -10.14 -20.07
C SER A 78 -85.92 -9.78 -20.95
N ASN A 79 -87.14 -10.07 -20.49
CA ASN A 79 -88.37 -9.89 -21.24
C ASN A 79 -89.52 -9.69 -20.25
N THR A 80 -90.27 -8.60 -20.38
CA THR A 80 -91.45 -8.30 -19.56
C THR A 80 -92.53 -7.74 -20.48
N CYS A 81 -93.78 -8.15 -20.30
CA CYS A 81 -94.85 -7.69 -21.17
C CYS A 81 -95.04 -6.16 -21.10
N GLY A 82 -95.32 -5.55 -22.25
CA GLY A 82 -95.64 -4.13 -22.34
C GLY A 82 -94.44 -3.18 -22.25
N GLU A 83 -93.20 -3.67 -22.08
CA GLU A 83 -91.98 -2.85 -22.15
C GLU A 83 -91.58 -2.53 -23.59
N ARG A 84 -91.90 -3.40 -24.56
CA ARG A 84 -91.57 -3.21 -25.98
C ARG A 84 -92.20 -1.94 -26.58
N TRP A 85 -93.32 -1.49 -26.04
CA TRP A 85 -94.13 -0.37 -26.53
C TRP A 85 -93.89 0.93 -25.76
N GLN A 86 -92.86 0.97 -24.91
CA GLN A 86 -92.55 2.11 -24.04
C GLN A 86 -92.28 3.41 -24.81
N PHE A 87 -91.92 3.33 -26.10
CA PHE A 87 -91.63 4.46 -26.99
C PHE A 87 -92.66 4.66 -28.12
N ASP A 88 -93.75 3.88 -28.15
CA ASP A 88 -94.83 4.01 -29.14
C ASP A 88 -96.14 4.42 -28.47
N SER A 89 -96.53 5.69 -28.64
CA SER A 89 -97.75 6.27 -28.04
C SER A 89 -99.04 5.80 -28.74
N THR A 90 -98.95 5.09 -29.86
CA THR A 90 -100.13 4.63 -30.63
C THR A 90 -100.58 3.22 -30.26
N ASN A 91 -99.76 2.46 -29.52
CA ASN A 91 -100.06 1.10 -29.10
C ASN A 91 -100.58 1.06 -27.65
N THR A 92 -101.63 0.28 -27.41
CA THR A 92 -102.30 0.13 -26.11
C THR A 92 -101.62 -0.85 -25.16
N GLY A 93 -100.55 -1.52 -25.57
CA GLY A 93 -99.81 -2.54 -24.79
C GLY A 93 -99.91 -3.93 -25.40
N THR A 94 -99.31 -4.94 -24.78
CA THR A 94 -99.38 -6.32 -25.26
C THR A 94 -100.68 -6.99 -24.79
N GLU A 95 -101.48 -7.47 -25.73
CA GLU A 95 -102.70 -8.24 -25.42
C GLU A 95 -102.35 -9.70 -25.10
N TYR A 96 -102.82 -10.20 -23.96
CA TYR A 96 -102.64 -11.58 -23.52
C TYR A 96 -103.97 -12.18 -23.06
N CYS A 97 -104.15 -13.48 -23.21
CA CYS A 97 -105.43 -14.13 -22.92
C CYS A 97 -105.25 -15.25 -21.88
N ILE A 98 -106.10 -15.28 -20.86
CA ILE A 98 -106.03 -16.31 -19.81
C ILE A 98 -106.77 -17.56 -20.28
N GLN A 99 -106.13 -18.73 -20.23
CA GLN A 99 -106.77 -20.01 -20.54
C GLN A 99 -107.65 -20.46 -19.36
N THR A 100 -108.97 -20.32 -19.51
CA THR A 100 -109.93 -21.04 -18.67
C THR A 100 -110.13 -22.45 -19.26
N GLY A 101 -110.03 -23.51 -18.44
CA GLY A 101 -110.18 -24.90 -18.90
C GLY A 101 -111.48 -25.22 -19.66
N PRO A 102 -111.65 -26.45 -20.20
CA PRO A 102 -112.72 -26.76 -21.15
C PRO A 102 -114.14 -26.46 -20.59
N PRO A 103 -115.03 -25.81 -21.35
CA PRO A 103 -116.41 -25.62 -20.95
C PRO A 103 -117.20 -26.91 -21.19
N ASN A 104 -117.65 -27.56 -20.12
CA ASN A 104 -118.71 -28.56 -20.18
C ASN A 104 -120.05 -27.87 -20.53
N SER A 105 -120.38 -27.74 -21.80
CA SER A 105 -121.78 -27.85 -22.26
C SER A 105 -121.81 -28.22 -23.73
N GLY A 106 -122.20 -29.45 -24.04
CA GLY A 106 -122.51 -29.84 -25.40
C GLY A 106 -123.71 -29.07 -25.92
N LEU A 107 -123.53 -28.39 -27.07
CA LEU A 107 -124.52 -28.29 -28.13
C LEU A 107 -123.83 -27.76 -29.38
N TYR A 108 -124.06 -28.49 -30.46
CA TYR A 108 -123.54 -28.28 -31.80
C TYR A 108 -124.16 -27.01 -32.40
N GLY A 109 -123.33 -26.06 -32.82
CA GLY A 109 -123.75 -24.90 -33.63
C GLY A 109 -123.31 -23.58 -33.04
N ASP A 110 -122.20 -23.02 -33.56
CA ASP A 110 -122.24 -21.80 -34.38
C ASP A 110 -120.80 -21.43 -34.78
N TYR A 111 -120.31 -21.97 -35.89
CA TYR A 111 -119.00 -21.61 -36.45
C TYR A 111 -119.12 -20.36 -37.33
N LEU A 112 -119.97 -19.39 -36.97
CA LEU A 112 -120.26 -18.20 -37.79
C LEU A 112 -120.77 -17.00 -36.96
N SER A 113 -120.08 -16.66 -35.87
CA SER A 113 -120.21 -15.33 -35.25
C SER A 113 -118.91 -14.91 -34.56
N GLY A 114 -118.25 -13.90 -35.11
CA GLY A 114 -116.99 -13.35 -34.62
C GLY A 114 -117.12 -12.57 -33.32
N ASN A 115 -117.54 -13.24 -32.24
CA ASN A 115 -117.57 -12.66 -30.90
C ASN A 115 -117.38 -13.72 -29.80
N ASP A 116 -116.27 -14.47 -29.85
CA ASP A 116 -115.77 -15.24 -28.71
C ASP A 116 -114.71 -14.41 -27.98
N GLN A 117 -115.15 -13.59 -27.02
CA GLN A 117 -114.28 -12.99 -26.02
C GLN A 117 -113.69 -14.12 -25.15
N LYS A 118 -112.58 -14.71 -25.58
CA LYS A 118 -111.57 -15.21 -24.64
C LYS A 118 -111.22 -14.03 -23.71
N ASN A 119 -111.12 -14.26 -22.39
CA ASN A 119 -110.78 -13.22 -21.40
C ASN A 119 -109.36 -12.67 -21.63
N CYS A 120 -109.23 -11.81 -22.63
CA CYS A 120 -107.99 -11.15 -23.02
C CYS A 120 -107.88 -9.81 -22.30
N LEU A 121 -106.71 -9.57 -21.72
CA LEU A 121 -106.34 -8.38 -20.98
C LEU A 121 -105.13 -7.74 -21.66
N ILE A 122 -104.84 -6.50 -21.29
CA ILE A 122 -103.72 -5.75 -21.87
C ILE A 122 -102.68 -5.52 -20.78
N CYS A 123 -101.44 -5.92 -21.07
CA CYS A 123 -100.27 -5.62 -20.27
C CYS A 123 -99.57 -4.36 -20.80
N ASP A 124 -99.50 -3.32 -19.97
CA ASP A 124 -98.83 -2.05 -20.29
C ASP A 124 -97.90 -1.67 -19.13
N SER A 125 -96.60 -1.54 -19.41
CA SER A 125 -95.58 -1.16 -18.42
C SER A 125 -95.73 0.28 -17.92
N ARG A 126 -96.47 1.13 -18.66
CA ARG A 126 -96.70 2.55 -18.33
C ARG A 126 -97.82 2.76 -17.32
N ASP A 127 -98.74 1.80 -17.19
CA ASP A 127 -99.88 1.83 -16.26
C ASP A 127 -99.64 0.86 -15.10
N PRO A 128 -99.39 1.33 -13.88
CA PRO A 128 -99.14 0.46 -12.72
C PRO A 128 -100.22 -0.58 -12.42
N SER A 129 -101.48 -0.35 -12.83
CA SER A 129 -102.57 -1.32 -12.64
C SER A 129 -102.51 -2.50 -13.61
N ARG A 130 -101.89 -2.29 -14.78
CA ARG A 130 -101.74 -3.25 -15.87
C ARG A 130 -100.31 -3.76 -16.05
N ALA A 131 -99.35 -3.12 -15.39
CA ALA A 131 -97.95 -3.53 -15.39
C ALA A 131 -97.76 -4.83 -14.62
N ARG A 132 -96.82 -5.66 -15.09
CA ARG A 132 -96.42 -6.92 -14.45
C ARG A 132 -94.88 -6.99 -14.31
N PRO A 133 -94.27 -6.06 -13.56
CA PRO A 133 -92.82 -5.91 -13.47
C PRO A 133 -92.15 -7.08 -12.71
N PRO A 134 -90.85 -7.30 -12.90
CA PRO A 134 -90.10 -8.37 -12.22
C PRO A 134 -90.08 -8.28 -10.70
N ASP A 135 -90.19 -7.08 -10.13
CA ASP A 135 -90.19 -6.85 -8.68
C ASP A 135 -91.35 -7.56 -7.95
N TYR A 136 -92.44 -7.86 -8.67
CA TYR A 136 -93.56 -8.64 -8.12
C TYR A 136 -93.21 -10.09 -7.82
N MET A 137 -92.07 -10.61 -8.31
CA MET A 137 -91.62 -11.95 -7.91
C MET A 137 -91.02 -11.99 -6.50
N THR A 138 -90.63 -10.85 -5.93
CA THR A 138 -89.94 -10.79 -4.62
C THR A 138 -90.60 -9.84 -3.64
N ASP A 139 -91.82 -9.39 -3.94
CA ASP A 139 -92.62 -8.54 -3.08
C ASP A 139 -93.23 -9.33 -1.90
N PHE A 140 -94.15 -8.71 -1.17
CA PHE A 140 -94.85 -9.38 -0.08
C PHE A 140 -96.14 -10.02 -0.61
N ASN A 141 -96.09 -11.33 -0.87
CA ASN A 141 -97.23 -12.09 -1.38
C ASN A 141 -98.37 -12.20 -0.33
N GLN A 142 -99.51 -11.54 -0.57
CA GLN A 142 -100.71 -11.58 0.27
C GLN A 142 -101.76 -12.55 -0.28
N ARG A 143 -102.28 -13.46 0.56
CA ARG A 143 -103.38 -14.35 0.18
C ARG A 143 -104.63 -13.54 -0.16
N GLY A 144 -105.02 -13.53 -1.44
CA GLY A 144 -106.22 -12.86 -1.96
C GLY A 144 -105.96 -11.67 -2.90
N ASN A 145 -104.73 -11.15 -2.95
CA ASN A 145 -104.32 -10.10 -3.89
C ASN A 145 -102.94 -10.46 -4.47
N LEU A 146 -102.92 -11.42 -5.40
CA LEU A 146 -101.69 -11.92 -6.00
C LEU A 146 -101.17 -10.95 -7.06
N THR A 147 -99.94 -10.50 -6.88
CA THR A 147 -99.10 -9.86 -7.89
C THR A 147 -98.28 -10.92 -8.63
N TRP A 148 -97.93 -10.67 -9.89
CA TRP A 148 -97.04 -11.54 -10.65
C TRP A 148 -96.26 -10.76 -11.70
N TRP A 149 -95.04 -11.20 -11.97
CA TRP A 149 -94.31 -10.82 -13.17
C TRP A 149 -94.80 -11.62 -14.37
N GLN A 150 -94.80 -11.01 -15.56
CA GLN A 150 -95.23 -11.67 -16.78
C GLN A 150 -94.31 -11.34 -17.98
N SER A 151 -93.97 -12.36 -18.77
CA SER A 151 -93.28 -12.20 -20.05
C SER A 151 -94.22 -11.74 -21.16
N GLU A 152 -93.66 -11.30 -22.30
CA GLU A 152 -94.41 -11.20 -23.56
C GLU A 152 -95.00 -12.57 -23.96
N THR A 153 -95.99 -12.60 -24.87
CA THR A 153 -96.64 -13.85 -25.27
C THR A 153 -95.84 -14.60 -26.34
N MET A 154 -96.24 -15.82 -26.65
CA MET A 154 -95.64 -16.61 -27.72
C MET A 154 -95.73 -15.90 -29.08
N LEU A 155 -96.75 -15.06 -29.31
CA LEU A 155 -96.91 -14.27 -30.54
C LEU A 155 -95.76 -13.28 -30.72
N GLU A 156 -95.32 -12.63 -29.65
CA GLU A 156 -94.22 -11.68 -29.66
C GLU A 156 -92.84 -12.36 -29.62
N GLY A 157 -92.80 -13.70 -29.66
CA GLY A 157 -91.58 -14.49 -29.78
C GLY A 157 -90.94 -14.87 -28.45
N ALA A 158 -91.69 -14.88 -27.34
CA ALA A 158 -91.19 -15.25 -26.00
C ALA A 158 -91.03 -16.78 -25.78
N ASN A 159 -91.00 -17.59 -26.84
CA ASN A 159 -90.87 -19.04 -26.79
C ASN A 159 -89.70 -19.55 -27.67
N TYR A 160 -89.31 -20.81 -27.51
CA TYR A 160 -88.23 -21.48 -28.23
C TYR A 160 -88.21 -21.15 -29.74
N PRO A 161 -87.07 -20.73 -30.33
CA PRO A 161 -85.70 -20.80 -29.79
C PRO A 161 -85.29 -19.63 -28.87
N SER A 162 -86.16 -18.65 -28.63
CA SER A 162 -85.94 -17.58 -27.66
C SER A 162 -86.02 -18.10 -26.23
N THR A 163 -85.24 -17.54 -25.31
CA THR A 163 -85.30 -17.87 -23.88
C THR A 163 -85.45 -16.62 -23.02
N VAL A 164 -86.16 -16.71 -21.89
CA VAL A 164 -86.31 -15.61 -20.94
C VAL A 164 -85.43 -15.84 -19.72
N ASN A 165 -84.55 -14.89 -19.42
CA ASN A 165 -83.61 -14.96 -18.29
C ASN A 165 -84.08 -14.06 -17.15
N LEU A 166 -84.16 -14.62 -15.95
CA LEU A 166 -84.43 -13.92 -14.71
C LEU A 166 -83.17 -13.99 -13.84
N THR A 167 -82.53 -12.87 -13.54
CA THR A 167 -81.30 -12.82 -12.75
C THR A 167 -81.53 -12.10 -11.44
N LEU A 168 -81.26 -12.79 -10.33
CA LEU A 168 -81.38 -12.30 -8.96
C LEU A 168 -79.98 -12.20 -8.32
N ASN A 169 -79.60 -10.98 -7.91
CA ASN A 169 -78.39 -10.74 -7.13
C ASN A 169 -78.73 -10.69 -5.63
N LEU A 170 -78.10 -11.55 -4.84
CA LEU A 170 -78.38 -11.66 -3.39
C LEU A 170 -77.64 -10.59 -2.56
N GLY A 171 -76.67 -9.88 -3.16
CA GLY A 171 -75.85 -8.82 -2.54
C GLY A 171 -74.79 -9.30 -1.54
N LYS A 172 -74.77 -10.60 -1.25
CA LYS A 172 -73.74 -11.33 -0.48
C LYS A 172 -73.83 -12.82 -0.84
N THR A 173 -72.82 -13.59 -0.47
CA THR A 173 -72.83 -15.06 -0.48
C THR A 173 -73.80 -15.62 0.56
N TYR A 174 -74.64 -16.56 0.14
CA TYR A 174 -75.60 -17.28 0.99
C TYR A 174 -75.40 -18.79 0.83
N ASP A 175 -75.57 -19.51 1.93
CA ASP A 175 -75.74 -20.96 1.93
C ASP A 175 -77.21 -21.27 1.58
N VAL A 176 -77.49 -21.47 0.30
CA VAL A 176 -78.84 -21.69 -0.24
C VAL A 176 -79.31 -23.10 0.08
N THR A 177 -80.44 -23.21 0.75
CA THR A 177 -81.09 -24.48 1.09
C THR A 177 -82.14 -24.88 0.06
N TYR A 178 -82.92 -23.92 -0.45
CA TYR A 178 -83.87 -24.18 -1.53
C TYR A 178 -84.12 -22.95 -2.39
N ILE A 179 -84.59 -23.18 -3.61
CA ILE A 179 -85.13 -22.18 -4.51
C ILE A 179 -86.55 -22.61 -4.88
N LYS A 180 -87.54 -21.75 -4.62
CA LYS A 180 -88.95 -22.01 -4.89
C LYS A 180 -89.52 -20.98 -5.86
N LEU A 181 -90.23 -21.46 -6.86
CA LEU A 181 -90.94 -20.69 -7.88
C LEU A 181 -92.43 -21.01 -7.83
N THR A 182 -93.27 -20.00 -7.73
CA THR A 182 -94.72 -20.14 -7.84
C THR A 182 -95.18 -19.51 -9.14
N PHE A 183 -95.73 -20.32 -10.04
CA PHE A 183 -96.17 -19.88 -11.36
C PHE A 183 -97.66 -19.51 -11.36
N GLN A 184 -97.95 -18.36 -11.96
CA GLN A 184 -99.31 -17.95 -12.28
C GLN A 184 -99.70 -18.33 -13.71
N SER A 185 -98.75 -18.63 -14.59
CA SER A 185 -98.99 -19.37 -15.84
C SER A 185 -98.85 -20.88 -15.60
N PRO A 186 -99.14 -21.73 -16.60
CA PRO A 186 -98.65 -23.10 -16.57
C PRO A 186 -97.12 -23.13 -16.42
N LYS A 187 -96.60 -24.19 -15.80
CA LYS A 187 -95.15 -24.40 -15.67
C LYS A 187 -94.51 -24.51 -17.06
N PRO A 188 -93.29 -23.99 -17.27
CA PRO A 188 -92.54 -24.24 -18.49
C PRO A 188 -92.38 -25.74 -18.75
N GLU A 189 -92.39 -26.16 -20.02
CA GLU A 189 -92.00 -27.52 -20.37
C GLU A 189 -90.51 -27.74 -20.12
N SER A 190 -89.69 -26.69 -20.34
CA SER A 190 -88.25 -26.74 -20.07
C SER A 190 -87.72 -25.43 -19.50
N PHE A 191 -86.90 -25.52 -18.44
CA PHE A 191 -86.16 -24.40 -17.86
C PHE A 191 -84.93 -24.86 -17.04
N ILE A 192 -84.03 -23.93 -16.76
CA ILE A 192 -82.76 -24.19 -16.05
C ILE A 192 -82.58 -23.18 -14.92
N ILE A 193 -82.10 -23.65 -13.77
CA ILE A 193 -81.63 -22.80 -12.67
C ILE A 193 -80.10 -22.82 -12.70
N TYR A 194 -79.47 -21.64 -12.66
CA TYR A 194 -78.04 -21.43 -12.56
C TYR A 194 -77.70 -20.68 -11.27
N LYS A 195 -76.45 -20.85 -10.81
CA LYS A 195 -75.88 -20.09 -9.70
C LYS A 195 -74.51 -19.51 -10.04
N ARG A 196 -74.08 -18.52 -9.25
CA ARG A 196 -72.69 -18.04 -9.15
C ARG A 196 -72.22 -18.15 -7.71
N THR A 197 -71.01 -18.65 -7.48
CA THR A 197 -70.43 -18.74 -6.12
C THR A 197 -69.93 -17.40 -5.63
N ASN A 198 -69.43 -16.54 -6.52
CA ASN A 198 -69.11 -15.13 -6.25
C ASN A 198 -69.47 -14.24 -7.47
N GLU A 199 -69.52 -12.92 -7.29
CA GLU A 199 -69.95 -11.95 -8.31
C GLU A 199 -69.14 -12.04 -9.64
N ASN A 200 -67.88 -12.48 -9.57
CA ASN A 200 -66.96 -12.61 -10.70
C ASN A 200 -66.88 -14.04 -11.27
N SER A 201 -67.59 -15.00 -10.69
CA SER A 201 -67.55 -16.40 -11.12
C SER A 201 -68.41 -16.66 -12.35
N SER A 202 -68.10 -17.73 -13.08
CA SER A 202 -68.93 -18.22 -14.18
C SER A 202 -70.27 -18.73 -13.66
N TRP A 203 -71.32 -18.66 -14.50
CA TRP A 203 -72.60 -19.30 -14.19
C TRP A 203 -72.46 -20.81 -14.23
N ILE A 204 -72.86 -21.48 -13.15
CA ILE A 204 -72.82 -22.93 -13.00
C ILE A 204 -74.27 -23.43 -13.00
N PRO A 205 -74.61 -24.46 -13.80
CA PRO A 205 -75.93 -25.08 -13.73
C PRO A 205 -76.21 -25.63 -12.34
N TYR A 206 -77.40 -25.35 -11.81
CA TYR A 206 -77.84 -25.77 -10.49
C TYR A 206 -78.85 -26.92 -10.59
N GLN A 207 -79.82 -26.81 -11.51
CA GLN A 207 -80.86 -27.80 -11.77
C GLN A 207 -81.47 -27.60 -13.16
N TYR A 208 -81.76 -28.68 -13.88
CA TYR A 208 -82.51 -28.65 -15.15
C TYR A 208 -83.88 -29.30 -14.97
N TYR A 209 -84.90 -28.73 -15.60
CA TYR A 209 -86.24 -29.31 -15.71
C TYR A 209 -86.66 -29.36 -17.17
N SER A 210 -87.08 -30.52 -17.67
CA SER A 210 -87.56 -30.69 -19.04
C SER A 210 -88.40 -31.95 -19.18
N ALA A 211 -89.51 -31.93 -19.93
CA ALA A 211 -90.23 -33.16 -20.30
C ALA A 211 -89.47 -33.98 -21.36
N SER A 212 -88.40 -33.42 -21.95
CA SER A 212 -87.55 -34.07 -22.95
C SER A 212 -86.08 -33.66 -22.76
N CYS A 213 -85.50 -33.99 -21.61
CA CYS A 213 -84.13 -33.66 -21.21
C CYS A 213 -83.07 -33.89 -22.31
N MET A 214 -83.17 -35.03 -23.02
CA MET A 214 -82.20 -35.37 -24.06
C MET A 214 -82.33 -34.49 -25.31
N LEU A 215 -83.56 -34.14 -25.70
CA LEU A 215 -83.81 -33.32 -26.89
C LEU A 215 -83.53 -31.84 -26.63
N THR A 216 -83.85 -31.34 -25.44
CA THR A 216 -83.72 -29.91 -25.12
C THR A 216 -82.32 -29.56 -24.60
N PHE A 217 -81.72 -30.39 -23.75
CA PHE A 217 -80.44 -30.10 -23.09
C PHE A 217 -79.32 -31.11 -23.39
N GLY A 218 -79.59 -32.19 -24.12
CA GLY A 218 -78.61 -33.25 -24.37
C GLY A 218 -78.24 -34.06 -23.12
N LEU A 219 -79.08 -34.00 -22.08
CA LEU A 219 -78.86 -34.67 -20.80
C LEU A 219 -79.79 -35.87 -20.64
N GLN A 220 -79.32 -36.92 -19.99
CA GLN A 220 -80.17 -38.05 -19.60
C GLN A 220 -81.06 -37.65 -18.41
N PRO A 221 -82.37 -38.01 -18.41
CA PRO A 221 -83.24 -37.74 -17.28
C PRO A 221 -82.76 -38.55 -16.06
N LYS A 222 -82.60 -37.87 -14.92
CA LYS A 222 -82.15 -38.46 -13.65
C LYS A 222 -82.98 -37.91 -12.50
N LYS A 223 -83.34 -38.80 -11.58
CA LYS A 223 -84.04 -38.45 -10.33
C LYS A 223 -83.09 -38.17 -9.17
N TYR A 224 -81.88 -38.74 -9.19
CA TYR A 224 -80.89 -38.64 -8.13
C TYR A 224 -79.51 -38.34 -8.73
N PRO A 225 -78.69 -37.46 -8.10
CA PRO A 225 -77.33 -37.19 -8.54
C PRO A 225 -76.37 -38.34 -8.17
N ASP A 226 -75.38 -38.61 -9.02
CA ASP A 226 -74.32 -39.60 -8.79
C ASP A 226 -73.25 -39.08 -7.82
N PHE A 227 -73.04 -37.75 -7.78
CA PHE A 227 -72.10 -37.08 -6.88
C PHE A 227 -72.63 -35.71 -6.42
N ASP A 228 -72.09 -35.23 -5.31
CA ASP A 228 -72.62 -34.10 -4.54
C ASP A 228 -72.67 -32.75 -5.28
N THR A 229 -71.93 -32.59 -6.39
CA THR A 229 -71.87 -31.34 -7.18
C THR A 229 -72.50 -31.48 -8.58
N GLU A 230 -73.20 -32.58 -8.86
CA GLU A 230 -73.89 -32.79 -10.14
C GLU A 230 -75.21 -31.98 -10.21
N ALA A 231 -75.42 -31.28 -11.33
CA ALA A 231 -76.71 -30.73 -11.71
C ALA A 231 -77.43 -31.73 -12.62
N ILE A 232 -78.59 -32.23 -12.17
CA ILE A 232 -79.35 -33.25 -12.90
C ILE A 232 -80.45 -32.62 -13.74
N CYS A 233 -80.94 -33.35 -14.75
CA CYS A 233 -82.15 -33.02 -15.48
C CYS A 233 -83.30 -33.89 -15.01
N SER A 234 -84.32 -33.27 -14.41
CA SER A 234 -85.53 -33.95 -13.95
C SER A 234 -86.71 -33.67 -14.86
N GLU A 235 -87.52 -34.69 -15.09
CA GLU A 235 -88.83 -34.57 -15.76
C GLU A 235 -89.94 -34.19 -14.77
N ASP A 236 -89.62 -34.18 -13.46
CA ASP A 236 -90.53 -33.69 -12.43
C ASP A 236 -90.89 -32.22 -12.70
N PHE A 237 -92.16 -31.85 -12.49
CA PHE A 237 -92.69 -30.49 -12.71
C PHE A 237 -92.67 -29.97 -14.16
N SER A 238 -92.53 -30.85 -15.15
CA SER A 238 -92.63 -30.49 -16.58
C SER A 238 -94.04 -30.74 -17.17
N ASP A 239 -95.00 -31.12 -16.32
CA ASP A 239 -96.39 -31.34 -16.71
C ASP A 239 -97.20 -30.04 -16.79
N LEU A 240 -98.19 -30.02 -17.68
CA LEU A 240 -99.00 -28.83 -17.97
C LEU A 240 -99.98 -28.49 -16.83
N THR A 241 -100.35 -29.46 -16.01
CA THR A 241 -101.28 -29.29 -14.88
C THR A 241 -100.55 -28.96 -13.58
N PRO A 242 -101.12 -28.13 -12.68
CA PRO A 242 -102.26 -27.23 -12.89
C PRO A 242 -101.88 -26.01 -13.75
N LEU A 243 -102.87 -25.39 -14.39
CA LEU A 243 -102.67 -24.22 -15.28
C LEU A 243 -102.34 -22.92 -14.52
N HIS A 244 -102.62 -22.86 -13.22
CA HIS A 244 -102.36 -21.71 -12.35
C HIS A 244 -101.95 -22.20 -10.95
N GLY A 245 -101.09 -21.43 -10.27
CA GLY A 245 -100.74 -21.64 -8.86
C GLY A 245 -99.82 -22.84 -8.60
N SER A 246 -99.11 -23.32 -9.61
CA SER A 246 -98.17 -24.44 -9.45
C SER A 246 -96.88 -23.99 -8.77
N GLU A 247 -96.37 -24.78 -7.84
CA GLU A 247 -95.09 -24.53 -7.17
C GLU A 247 -94.02 -25.51 -7.64
N VAL A 248 -92.82 -24.98 -7.93
CA VAL A 248 -91.62 -25.78 -8.18
C VAL A 248 -90.58 -25.44 -7.13
N ALA A 249 -90.16 -26.44 -6.36
CA ALA A 249 -89.15 -26.30 -5.33
C ALA A 249 -87.93 -27.16 -5.67
N PHE A 250 -86.77 -26.52 -5.67
CA PHE A 250 -85.47 -27.15 -5.80
C PHE A 250 -84.75 -27.08 -4.45
N GLY A 251 -84.63 -28.22 -3.75
CA GLY A 251 -83.78 -28.33 -2.57
C GLY A 251 -82.33 -28.63 -2.96
N THR A 252 -81.40 -27.81 -2.51
CA THR A 252 -79.99 -27.88 -2.96
C THR A 252 -79.28 -29.12 -2.44
N LEU A 253 -79.71 -29.66 -1.29
CA LEU A 253 -79.20 -30.87 -0.65
C LEU A 253 -80.04 -32.12 -0.93
N ASP A 254 -81.12 -32.01 -1.70
CA ASP A 254 -82.04 -33.13 -1.92
C ASP A 254 -81.34 -34.30 -2.59
N TRP A 255 -81.44 -35.47 -1.97
CA TRP A 255 -80.91 -36.76 -2.44
C TRP A 255 -79.39 -36.81 -2.68
N ARG A 256 -78.62 -35.86 -2.14
CA ARG A 256 -77.16 -35.84 -2.28
C ARG A 256 -76.48 -36.76 -1.24
N PRO A 257 -75.55 -37.64 -1.65
CA PRO A 257 -74.89 -38.60 -0.74
C PRO A 257 -74.23 -37.96 0.49
N GLY A 258 -73.65 -36.77 0.35
CA GLY A 258 -72.93 -36.06 1.39
C GLY A 258 -73.81 -35.21 2.33
N ALA A 259 -75.12 -35.14 2.13
CA ALA A 259 -76.00 -34.25 2.89
C ALA A 259 -75.97 -34.51 4.41
N VAL A 260 -75.80 -35.77 4.83
CA VAL A 260 -75.73 -36.15 6.26
C VAL A 260 -74.40 -35.72 6.90
N THR A 261 -73.33 -35.59 6.11
CA THR A 261 -71.99 -35.20 6.56
C THR A 261 -71.60 -33.82 6.02
N PHE A 262 -72.58 -32.94 5.80
CA PHE A 262 -72.42 -31.61 5.23
C PHE A 262 -71.29 -30.80 5.89
N ASP A 263 -71.21 -30.82 7.23
CA ASP A 263 -70.21 -30.08 7.99
C ASP A 263 -68.76 -30.51 7.70
N MET A 264 -68.55 -31.72 7.17
CA MET A 264 -67.23 -32.27 6.84
C MET A 264 -66.91 -32.22 5.34
N ARG A 265 -67.89 -31.86 4.49
CA ARG A 265 -67.80 -31.91 3.02
C ARG A 265 -67.73 -30.52 2.42
N LYS A 266 -66.51 -30.02 2.23
CA LYS A 266 -66.24 -28.70 1.65
C LYS A 266 -66.85 -28.52 0.26
N ASP A 267 -66.77 -29.54 -0.57
CA ASP A 267 -67.38 -29.57 -1.90
C ASP A 267 -68.90 -29.35 -1.87
N LEU A 268 -69.57 -29.88 -0.85
CA LEU A 268 -71.01 -29.70 -0.65
C LEU A 268 -71.34 -28.33 -0.01
N GLN A 269 -70.47 -27.80 0.85
CA GLN A 269 -70.56 -26.42 1.34
C GLN A 269 -70.46 -25.44 0.17
N ASP A 270 -69.47 -25.61 -0.71
CA ASP A 270 -69.32 -24.80 -1.93
C ASP A 270 -70.51 -24.98 -2.91
N TRP A 271 -71.16 -26.16 -2.89
CA TRP A 271 -72.36 -26.44 -3.69
C TRP A 271 -73.61 -25.69 -3.22
N VAL A 272 -73.78 -25.45 -1.93
CA VAL A 272 -74.91 -24.65 -1.43
C VAL A 272 -74.62 -23.15 -1.49
N THR A 273 -73.35 -22.74 -1.52
CA THR A 273 -72.98 -21.33 -1.61
C THR A 273 -73.36 -20.71 -2.96
N ALA A 274 -74.13 -19.62 -2.91
CA ALA A 274 -74.48 -18.81 -4.07
C ALA A 274 -74.54 -17.31 -3.72
N SER A 275 -74.12 -16.47 -4.67
CA SER A 275 -74.18 -15.01 -4.62
C SER A 275 -75.21 -14.44 -5.60
N ASP A 276 -75.39 -15.11 -6.74
CA ASP A 276 -76.41 -14.81 -7.74
C ASP A 276 -77.13 -16.09 -8.18
N ILE A 277 -78.42 -15.96 -8.47
CA ILE A 277 -79.27 -17.01 -9.05
C ILE A 277 -79.80 -16.54 -10.39
N ARG A 278 -79.81 -17.41 -11.40
CA ARG A 278 -80.43 -17.12 -12.69
C ARG A 278 -81.34 -18.24 -13.11
N ILE A 279 -82.57 -17.91 -13.48
CA ILE A 279 -83.54 -18.85 -14.02
C ILE A 279 -83.69 -18.55 -15.51
N GLN A 280 -83.47 -19.55 -16.35
CA GLN A 280 -83.61 -19.46 -17.80
C GLN A 280 -84.82 -20.30 -18.22
N LEU A 281 -85.90 -19.64 -18.63
CA LEU A 281 -87.12 -20.23 -19.16
C LEU A 281 -86.91 -20.50 -20.65
N VAL A 282 -87.01 -21.77 -21.09
CA VAL A 282 -86.57 -22.20 -22.42
C VAL A 282 -87.73 -22.55 -23.34
N ARG A 283 -88.68 -23.36 -22.87
CA ARG A 283 -89.83 -23.79 -23.68
C ARG A 283 -91.13 -23.73 -22.88
N MET A 284 -92.17 -23.14 -23.45
CA MET A 284 -93.51 -23.11 -22.87
C MET A 284 -94.18 -24.47 -23.01
N ASN A 285 -95.07 -24.80 -22.07
CA ASN A 285 -95.91 -25.99 -22.17
C ASN A 285 -97.20 -25.62 -22.91
N THR A 286 -97.54 -26.36 -23.97
CA THR A 286 -98.67 -26.08 -24.87
C THR A 286 -99.61 -27.27 -25.00
N PHE A 287 -100.86 -27.02 -25.41
CA PHE A 287 -101.82 -28.08 -25.74
C PHE A 287 -101.64 -28.64 -27.17
N GLY A 288 -100.68 -28.13 -27.94
CA GLY A 288 -100.44 -28.50 -29.34
C GLY A 288 -101.28 -27.70 -30.35
N ASP A 289 -102.08 -26.74 -29.89
CA ASP A 289 -102.93 -25.87 -30.70
C ASP A 289 -102.18 -24.68 -31.34
N GLU A 290 -100.92 -24.47 -30.95
CA GLU A 290 -100.00 -23.47 -31.53
C GLU A 290 -99.57 -23.79 -32.96
N MET A 291 -99.65 -25.06 -33.39
CA MET A 291 -99.20 -25.54 -34.71
C MET A 291 -99.86 -24.80 -35.89
N PHE A 292 -101.04 -24.19 -35.67
CA PHE A 292 -101.77 -23.45 -36.69
C PHE A 292 -101.43 -21.95 -36.75
N GLY A 293 -100.56 -21.46 -35.87
CA GLY A 293 -100.04 -20.08 -35.89
C GLY A 293 -101.10 -18.98 -35.69
N GLN A 294 -102.26 -19.30 -35.14
CA GLN A 294 -103.35 -18.33 -34.97
C GLN A 294 -103.02 -17.32 -33.86
N PRO A 295 -103.08 -15.99 -34.11
CA PRO A 295 -102.74 -14.97 -33.10
C PRO A 295 -103.53 -15.10 -31.79
N ALA A 296 -104.82 -15.48 -31.86
CA ALA A 296 -105.68 -15.68 -30.70
C ALA A 296 -105.31 -16.90 -29.83
N VAL A 297 -104.54 -17.85 -30.36
CA VAL A 297 -103.98 -18.99 -29.61
C VAL A 297 -102.62 -18.62 -29.04
N LEU A 298 -101.75 -18.02 -29.85
CA LEU A 298 -100.39 -17.65 -29.42
C LEU A 298 -100.37 -16.62 -28.27
N ARG A 299 -101.38 -15.74 -28.18
CA ARG A 299 -101.57 -14.79 -27.05
C ARG A 299 -101.95 -15.45 -25.72
N THR A 300 -102.30 -16.74 -25.73
CA THR A 300 -102.67 -17.48 -24.51
C THR A 300 -101.45 -18.09 -23.79
N TYR A 301 -100.28 -18.10 -24.44
CA TYR A 301 -99.05 -18.67 -23.92
C TYR A 301 -98.05 -17.58 -23.53
N PHE A 302 -97.72 -17.52 -22.25
CA PHE A 302 -96.74 -16.60 -21.66
C PHE A 302 -96.21 -17.20 -20.36
N TYR A 303 -95.07 -16.72 -19.87
CA TYR A 303 -94.57 -17.07 -18.54
C TYR A 303 -95.08 -16.06 -17.52
N ALA A 304 -95.57 -16.53 -16.38
CA ALA A 304 -95.93 -15.68 -15.26
C ALA A 304 -95.54 -16.31 -13.92
N ILE A 305 -94.84 -15.56 -13.09
CA ILE A 305 -94.32 -15.99 -11.78
C ILE A 305 -94.79 -15.01 -10.72
N SER A 306 -95.47 -15.53 -9.69
CA SER A 306 -96.01 -14.73 -8.58
C SER A 306 -95.09 -14.67 -7.36
N ASP A 307 -94.18 -15.64 -7.19
CA ASP A 307 -93.24 -15.66 -6.06
C ASP A 307 -91.96 -16.41 -6.42
N LEU A 308 -90.82 -15.80 -6.10
CA LEU A 308 -89.48 -16.36 -6.16
C LEU A 308 -88.86 -16.25 -4.77
N ALA A 309 -88.76 -17.39 -4.09
CA ALA A 309 -88.15 -17.49 -2.77
C ALA A 309 -86.82 -18.26 -2.85
N VAL A 310 -85.77 -17.67 -2.27
CA VAL A 310 -84.45 -18.31 -2.10
C VAL A 310 -84.20 -18.45 -0.61
N GLY A 311 -84.50 -19.63 -0.06
CA GLY A 311 -84.31 -19.91 1.36
C GLY A 311 -82.86 -20.26 1.66
N GLY A 312 -82.22 -19.52 2.57
CA GLY A 312 -80.83 -19.79 2.95
C GLY A 312 -80.35 -18.97 4.15
N ARG A 313 -79.09 -19.16 4.52
CA ARG A 313 -78.40 -18.37 5.56
C ARG A 313 -77.29 -17.56 4.94
N CYS A 314 -76.98 -16.44 5.58
CA CYS A 314 -75.85 -15.62 5.18
C CYS A 314 -74.53 -16.38 5.41
N HIS A 315 -73.65 -16.47 4.39
CA HIS A 315 -72.43 -17.27 4.47
C HIS A 315 -71.34 -16.57 5.29
N CYS A 316 -70.97 -17.14 6.44
CA CYS A 316 -69.99 -16.57 7.40
C CYS A 316 -69.02 -17.61 7.99
N ASN A 317 -68.88 -18.78 7.34
CA ASN A 317 -67.99 -19.87 7.77
C ASN A 317 -68.16 -20.32 9.25
N GLY A 318 -69.31 -20.05 9.87
CA GLY A 318 -69.60 -20.38 11.25
C GLY A 318 -68.95 -19.46 12.31
N HIS A 319 -68.41 -18.32 11.90
CA HIS A 319 -67.78 -17.32 12.77
C HIS A 319 -68.60 -16.04 12.95
N ALA A 320 -69.88 -16.02 12.55
CA ALA A 320 -70.76 -14.90 12.82
C ALA A 320 -72.21 -15.37 13.01
N ASN A 321 -72.93 -14.77 13.96
CA ASN A 321 -74.35 -15.04 14.21
C ASN A 321 -75.29 -14.08 13.45
N LYS A 322 -74.75 -13.05 12.78
CA LYS A 322 -75.53 -12.04 12.09
C LYS A 322 -74.78 -11.43 10.91
N CYS A 323 -75.54 -10.97 9.93
CA CYS A 323 -75.05 -10.13 8.85
C CYS A 323 -75.69 -8.75 8.92
N THR A 324 -74.89 -7.71 8.81
CA THR A 324 -75.35 -6.31 8.81
C THR A 324 -74.93 -5.58 7.54
N LYS A 325 -75.69 -4.56 7.17
CA LYS A 325 -75.33 -3.65 6.09
C LYS A 325 -74.39 -2.60 6.68
N GLN A 326 -73.12 -2.66 6.33
CA GLN A 326 -72.13 -1.70 6.80
C GLN A 326 -72.05 -0.54 5.80
N GLY A 327 -72.30 0.68 6.27
CA GLY A 327 -72.28 1.89 5.45
C GLY A 327 -70.86 2.38 5.21
N GLY A 328 -70.37 2.23 3.98
CA GLY A 328 -69.29 3.05 3.44
C GLY A 328 -69.87 4.14 2.54
N GLU A 329 -69.19 5.29 2.45
CA GLU A 329 -69.64 6.56 1.84
C GLU A 329 -70.20 6.46 0.39
N TYR A 330 -70.05 5.32 -0.30
CA TYR A 330 -70.59 5.11 -1.65
C TYR A 330 -71.21 3.73 -1.97
N LYS A 331 -71.34 2.78 -1.02
CA LYS A 331 -72.06 1.49 -1.26
C LYS A 331 -72.43 0.80 0.07
N ASN A 332 -73.72 0.50 0.26
CA ASN A 332 -74.21 -0.32 1.38
C ASN A 332 -73.96 -1.81 1.07
N GLU A 333 -72.82 -2.35 1.48
CA GLU A 333 -72.48 -3.77 1.31
C GLU A 333 -72.89 -4.58 2.56
N THR A 334 -73.55 -5.73 2.36
CA THR A 334 -73.86 -6.65 3.47
C THR A 334 -72.61 -7.47 3.81
N ARG A 335 -72.23 -7.54 5.08
CA ARG A 335 -71.07 -8.29 5.59
C ARG A 335 -71.42 -9.07 6.86
N CYS A 336 -70.61 -10.09 7.17
CA CYS A 336 -70.71 -10.81 8.44
C CYS A 336 -70.14 -9.96 9.58
N GLU A 337 -70.77 -10.01 10.76
CA GLU A 337 -70.19 -9.50 11.99
C GLU A 337 -69.24 -10.55 12.57
N CYS A 338 -68.00 -10.56 12.06
CA CYS A 338 -67.05 -11.62 12.35
C CYS A 338 -66.58 -11.62 13.82
N GLU A 339 -66.66 -12.80 14.42
CA GLU A 339 -66.18 -13.14 15.76
C GLU A 339 -64.98 -14.10 15.66
N HIS A 340 -64.60 -14.77 16.76
CA HIS A 340 -63.53 -15.78 16.76
C HIS A 340 -62.16 -15.25 16.28
N ASN A 341 -61.95 -13.93 16.42
CA ASN A 341 -60.79 -13.19 15.92
C ASN A 341 -60.59 -13.31 14.39
N THR A 342 -61.69 -13.57 13.67
CA THR A 342 -61.73 -13.59 12.20
C THR A 342 -62.12 -12.23 11.64
N ILE A 343 -61.82 -12.01 10.38
CA ILE A 343 -62.14 -10.80 9.61
C ILE A 343 -62.42 -11.20 8.15
N GLY A 344 -62.95 -10.29 7.35
CA GLY A 344 -63.32 -10.54 5.95
C GLY A 344 -64.81 -10.36 5.69
N ARG A 345 -65.25 -10.44 4.42
CA ARG A 345 -66.68 -10.33 4.07
C ARG A 345 -67.48 -11.53 4.61
N ASP A 346 -66.82 -12.68 4.65
CA ASP A 346 -67.38 -13.99 4.99
C ASP A 346 -66.66 -14.63 6.19
N CYS A 347 -65.86 -13.86 6.93
CA CYS A 347 -65.04 -14.32 8.06
C CYS A 347 -64.00 -15.38 7.67
N ASP A 348 -63.39 -15.18 6.51
CA ASP A 348 -62.52 -16.10 5.79
C ASP A 348 -61.02 -15.91 6.05
N MET A 349 -60.65 -15.03 7.00
CA MET A 349 -59.26 -14.77 7.37
C MET A 349 -59.12 -14.40 8.85
N CYS A 350 -57.90 -14.55 9.38
CA CYS A 350 -57.56 -14.16 10.76
C CYS A 350 -57.12 -12.70 10.85
N HIS A 351 -57.39 -12.06 11.99
CA HIS A 351 -56.86 -10.72 12.28
C HIS A 351 -55.32 -10.74 12.39
N SER A 352 -54.66 -9.63 12.07
CA SER A 352 -53.18 -9.51 12.05
C SER A 352 -52.47 -9.86 13.37
N ALA A 353 -53.18 -9.79 14.49
CA ALA A 353 -52.68 -10.07 15.83
C ALA A 353 -52.93 -11.54 16.26
N TYR A 354 -53.59 -12.33 15.40
CA TYR A 354 -54.06 -13.68 15.71
C TYR A 354 -53.67 -14.71 14.63
N ASN A 355 -52.47 -14.56 14.05
CA ASN A 355 -51.95 -15.41 12.97
C ASN A 355 -50.96 -16.49 13.44
N ASP A 356 -51.13 -17.07 14.63
CA ASP A 356 -50.22 -18.13 15.11
C ASP A 356 -50.54 -19.53 14.56
N ALA A 357 -51.76 -19.73 14.06
CA ALA A 357 -52.24 -20.99 13.48
C ALA A 357 -53.01 -20.71 12.18
N PRO A 358 -53.13 -21.71 11.27
CA PRO A 358 -53.86 -21.52 10.02
C PRO A 358 -55.36 -21.32 10.27
N TRP A 359 -55.99 -20.43 9.50
CA TRP A 359 -57.45 -20.21 9.54
C TRP A 359 -58.21 -21.47 9.10
N GLN A 360 -59.34 -21.75 9.77
CA GLN A 360 -60.24 -22.85 9.44
C GLN A 360 -61.70 -22.44 9.73
N PRO A 361 -62.70 -22.94 8.97
CA PRO A 361 -64.11 -22.70 9.27
C PRO A 361 -64.51 -23.35 10.60
N ALA A 362 -65.51 -22.79 11.28
CA ALA A 362 -66.00 -23.31 12.54
C ALA A 362 -66.80 -24.62 12.33
N GLY A 363 -66.32 -25.69 12.96
CA GLY A 363 -66.97 -27.00 12.97
C GLY A 363 -67.97 -27.13 14.14
N VAL A 364 -68.69 -28.25 14.18
CA VAL A 364 -69.65 -28.55 15.26
C VAL A 364 -68.93 -28.77 16.60
N ILE A 365 -67.70 -29.31 16.55
CA ILE A 365 -66.92 -29.70 17.75
C ILE A 365 -65.98 -28.57 18.19
N ASP A 366 -65.29 -27.94 17.24
CA ASP A 366 -64.35 -26.85 17.49
C ASP A 366 -64.68 -25.66 16.58
N ALA A 367 -64.76 -24.47 17.18
CA ALA A 367 -65.02 -23.22 16.48
C ALA A 367 -63.80 -22.69 15.71
N HIS A 368 -62.62 -23.30 15.91
CA HIS A 368 -61.34 -22.93 15.30
C HIS A 368 -61.06 -21.41 15.34
N PRO A 369 -61.06 -20.77 16.53
CA PRO A 369 -60.76 -19.35 16.62
C PRO A 369 -59.30 -19.07 16.28
N CYS A 370 -59.05 -17.92 15.65
CA CYS A 370 -57.70 -17.48 15.33
C CYS A 370 -56.88 -17.22 16.60
N LYS A 371 -55.61 -17.68 16.60
CA LYS A 371 -54.74 -17.73 17.78
C LYS A 371 -53.75 -16.58 17.84
N THR A 372 -53.65 -15.93 19.00
CA THR A 372 -52.77 -14.76 19.22
C THR A 372 -51.32 -15.01 18.82
N CYS A 373 -50.68 -13.99 18.24
CA CYS A 373 -49.29 -14.03 17.83
C CYS A 373 -48.32 -14.33 18.98
N PHE A 374 -47.35 -15.22 18.76
CA PHE A 374 -46.34 -15.64 19.74
C PHE A 374 -45.04 -14.82 19.61
N CYS A 375 -45.04 -13.59 20.15
CA CYS A 375 -43.95 -12.62 19.98
C CYS A 375 -43.18 -12.24 21.26
N ASN A 376 -43.26 -13.08 22.30
CA ASN A 376 -42.63 -12.83 23.61
C ASN A 376 -42.96 -11.46 24.23
N GLY A 377 -44.09 -10.85 23.86
CA GLY A 377 -44.48 -9.50 24.31
C GLY A 377 -43.80 -8.33 23.58
N PHE A 378 -42.93 -8.59 22.60
CA PHE A 378 -42.16 -7.56 21.89
C PHE A 378 -42.70 -7.20 20.49
N ALA A 379 -43.81 -7.81 20.07
CA ALA A 379 -44.58 -7.39 18.91
C ALA A 379 -46.05 -7.80 19.08
N LYS A 380 -46.96 -7.07 18.44
CA LYS A 380 -48.41 -7.34 18.49
C LYS A 380 -48.96 -8.00 17.24
N ASN A 381 -48.35 -7.74 16.08
CA ASN A 381 -48.79 -8.25 14.79
C ASN A 381 -47.83 -9.33 14.28
N CYS A 382 -48.35 -10.33 13.59
CA CYS A 382 -47.56 -11.37 12.96
C CYS A 382 -48.19 -11.84 11.65
N THR A 383 -47.34 -12.43 10.80
CA THR A 383 -47.76 -13.22 9.65
C THR A 383 -47.64 -14.71 9.96
N PHE A 384 -48.49 -15.52 9.36
CA PHE A 384 -48.41 -16.97 9.52
C PHE A 384 -47.36 -17.60 8.61
N SER A 385 -46.52 -18.47 9.15
CA SER A 385 -45.58 -19.33 8.44
C SER A 385 -45.88 -20.80 8.74
N ARG A 386 -46.24 -21.54 7.69
CA ARG A 386 -46.55 -22.97 7.78
C ARG A 386 -45.35 -23.81 8.24
N GLU A 387 -44.17 -23.51 7.71
CA GLU A 387 -42.94 -24.25 8.06
C GLU A 387 -42.57 -24.07 9.54
N LEU A 388 -42.76 -22.87 10.08
CA LEU A 388 -42.51 -22.60 11.48
C LEU A 388 -43.51 -23.37 12.35
N TYR A 389 -44.79 -23.32 11.98
CA TYR A 389 -45.87 -24.02 12.69
C TYR A 389 -45.66 -25.53 12.76
N GLU A 390 -45.28 -26.17 11.64
CA GLU A 390 -45.01 -27.61 11.59
C GLU A 390 -43.81 -28.02 12.47
N ARG A 391 -42.84 -27.12 12.67
CA ARG A 391 -41.64 -27.38 13.47
C ARG A 391 -41.80 -27.09 14.97
N THR A 392 -42.52 -26.04 15.33
CA THR A 392 -42.56 -25.53 16.71
C THR A 392 -43.94 -25.55 17.35
N GLY A 393 -45.00 -25.82 16.58
CA GLY A 393 -46.39 -25.63 17.00
C GLY A 393 -46.88 -24.18 16.95
N HIS A 394 -46.02 -23.23 16.57
CA HIS A 394 -46.30 -21.80 16.47
C HIS A 394 -45.92 -21.26 15.09
N GLY A 395 -46.85 -20.64 14.39
CA GLY A 395 -46.69 -20.16 13.02
C GLY A 395 -46.35 -18.67 12.95
N SER A 396 -46.31 -18.00 14.10
CA SER A 396 -46.11 -16.56 14.18
C SER A 396 -44.74 -16.14 13.65
N VAL A 397 -44.74 -15.21 12.68
CA VAL A 397 -43.57 -14.42 12.32
C VAL A 397 -43.88 -12.98 12.65
N CYS A 398 -43.29 -12.50 13.75
CA CYS A 398 -43.56 -11.21 14.34
C CYS A 398 -43.07 -10.07 13.46
N ILE A 399 -43.93 -9.06 13.33
CA ILE A 399 -43.65 -7.84 12.58
C ILE A 399 -43.26 -6.76 13.59
N ASP A 400 -42.19 -6.01 13.29
CA ASP A 400 -41.73 -4.87 14.07
C ASP A 400 -41.40 -5.16 15.55
N CYS A 401 -40.52 -6.14 15.78
CA CYS A 401 -39.97 -6.40 17.11
C CYS A 401 -39.35 -5.15 17.75
N VAL A 402 -39.86 -4.75 18.91
CA VAL A 402 -39.36 -3.61 19.70
C VAL A 402 -38.13 -3.99 20.54
N GLY A 403 -37.41 -3.00 21.08
CA GLY A 403 -36.29 -3.23 22.00
C GLY A 403 -35.06 -3.88 21.35
N ASN A 404 -34.77 -3.56 20.08
CA ASN A 404 -33.63 -4.09 19.31
C ASN A 404 -33.59 -5.64 19.24
N ARG A 405 -34.77 -6.26 19.23
CA ARG A 405 -34.94 -7.71 19.10
C ARG A 405 -35.19 -8.15 17.66
N GLY A 406 -34.84 -9.39 17.36
CA GLY A 406 -35.03 -10.04 16.08
C GLY A 406 -35.25 -11.54 16.25
N GLY A 407 -35.41 -12.24 15.13
CA GLY A 407 -35.92 -13.61 15.11
C GLY A 407 -37.44 -13.64 14.88
N PRO A 408 -37.98 -14.80 14.43
CA PRO A 408 -39.39 -14.96 14.12
C PRO A 408 -40.32 -14.62 15.29
N ASN A 409 -39.88 -14.78 16.54
CA ASN A 409 -40.66 -14.55 17.75
C ASN A 409 -40.08 -13.42 18.62
N CYS A 410 -39.19 -12.56 18.09
CA CYS A 410 -38.46 -11.53 18.85
C CYS A 410 -37.62 -12.08 20.02
N GLU A 411 -37.13 -13.31 19.88
CA GLU A 411 -36.48 -14.09 20.94
C GLU A 411 -35.00 -13.78 21.14
N ARG A 412 -34.34 -13.13 20.17
CA ARG A 412 -32.91 -12.79 20.20
C ARG A 412 -32.67 -11.31 19.91
N CYS A 413 -31.47 -10.81 20.17
CA CYS A 413 -31.11 -9.44 19.78
C CYS A 413 -30.87 -9.35 18.26
N LYS A 414 -31.11 -8.18 17.68
CA LYS A 414 -30.72 -7.86 16.29
C LYS A 414 -29.20 -7.94 16.16
N LEU A 415 -28.73 -8.10 14.92
CA LEU A 415 -27.30 -8.02 14.62
C LEU A 415 -26.73 -6.66 15.07
N GLY A 416 -25.55 -6.69 15.66
CA GLY A 416 -24.91 -5.53 16.29
C GLY A 416 -25.35 -5.27 17.72
N PHE A 417 -26.16 -6.15 18.33
CA PHE A 417 -26.60 -6.05 19.71
C PHE A 417 -26.34 -7.36 20.49
N TYR A 418 -26.20 -7.25 21.81
CA TYR A 418 -25.98 -8.36 22.73
C TYR A 418 -26.78 -8.17 24.01
N ARG A 419 -26.93 -9.24 24.80
CA ARG A 419 -27.66 -9.23 26.07
C ARG A 419 -26.69 -9.55 27.20
N LEU A 420 -26.63 -8.69 28.22
CA LEU A 420 -25.94 -9.00 29.48
C LEU A 420 -26.87 -9.80 30.40
N PRO A 421 -26.35 -10.77 31.19
CA PRO A 421 -27.15 -11.54 32.14
C PRO A 421 -27.98 -10.67 33.10
N ASP A 422 -27.42 -9.54 33.52
CA ASP A 422 -27.99 -8.65 34.54
C ASP A 422 -28.91 -7.54 33.98
N SER A 423 -29.13 -7.50 32.67
CA SER A 423 -29.80 -6.37 31.98
C SER A 423 -31.32 -6.53 31.80
N GLU A 424 -32.00 -7.35 32.62
CA GLU A 424 -33.45 -7.66 32.51
C GLU A 424 -33.96 -8.05 31.10
N GLY A 425 -33.07 -8.42 30.17
CA GLY A 425 -33.46 -8.70 28.79
C GLY A 425 -33.34 -7.55 27.81
N GLU A 426 -32.66 -6.47 28.15
CA GLU A 426 -32.36 -5.40 27.20
C GLU A 426 -31.24 -5.81 26.20
N CYS A 427 -31.39 -5.39 24.95
CA CYS A 427 -30.39 -5.60 23.89
C CYS A 427 -29.52 -4.35 23.75
N LEU A 428 -28.27 -4.44 24.19
CA LEU A 428 -27.27 -3.37 24.19
C LEU A 428 -26.45 -3.37 22.90
N PRO A 429 -26.04 -2.20 22.37
CA PRO A 429 -25.26 -2.12 21.15
C PRO A 429 -23.83 -2.62 21.35
N CYS A 430 -23.31 -3.39 20.39
CA CYS A 430 -21.95 -3.90 20.39
C CYS A 430 -20.90 -2.81 20.19
N ALA A 431 -21.17 -1.83 19.30
CA ALA A 431 -20.26 -0.74 18.94
C ALA A 431 -18.86 -1.20 18.48
N CYS A 432 -18.78 -2.31 17.75
CA CYS A 432 -17.52 -2.80 17.16
C CYS A 432 -17.00 -1.86 16.08
N ASN A 433 -15.70 -1.54 16.10
CA ASN A 433 -15.06 -0.72 15.08
C ASN A 433 -15.11 -1.42 13.72
N SER A 434 -15.72 -0.77 12.72
CA SER A 434 -15.94 -1.35 11.39
C SER A 434 -14.66 -1.68 10.62
N ILE A 435 -13.55 -1.01 10.94
CA ILE A 435 -12.25 -1.24 10.31
C ILE A 435 -11.50 -2.36 11.03
N GLY A 436 -11.44 -2.31 12.36
CA GLY A 436 -10.63 -3.20 13.18
C GLY A 436 -11.30 -4.51 13.61
N SER A 437 -12.62 -4.63 13.53
CA SER A 437 -13.36 -5.85 13.86
C SER A 437 -13.63 -6.73 12.63
N GLU A 438 -13.71 -8.04 12.84
CA GLU A 438 -14.09 -9.03 11.81
C GLU A 438 -15.60 -8.98 11.48
N SER A 439 -16.41 -8.56 12.45
CA SER A 439 -17.87 -8.49 12.35
C SER A 439 -18.41 -7.37 13.23
N ALA A 440 -19.57 -6.83 12.87
CA ALA A 440 -20.32 -5.90 13.71
C ALA A 440 -20.92 -6.58 14.96
N GLN A 441 -21.02 -7.91 14.96
CA GLN A 441 -21.54 -8.69 16.08
C GLN A 441 -20.44 -9.01 17.10
N CYS A 442 -20.69 -8.64 18.35
CA CYS A 442 -19.86 -8.95 19.51
C CYS A 442 -20.30 -10.24 20.22
N ALA A 443 -19.44 -10.73 21.11
CA ALA A 443 -19.73 -11.84 22.00
C ALA A 443 -20.75 -11.46 23.10
N THR A 444 -21.19 -12.42 23.91
CA THR A 444 -22.19 -12.25 24.97
C THR A 444 -21.75 -11.26 26.07
N ASN A 445 -20.46 -10.99 26.20
CA ASN A 445 -19.90 -9.98 27.11
C ASN A 445 -19.71 -8.59 26.46
N GLY A 446 -20.11 -8.41 25.20
CA GLY A 446 -19.93 -7.14 24.48
C GLY A 446 -18.56 -6.95 23.81
N GLN A 447 -17.68 -7.95 23.88
CA GLN A 447 -16.36 -7.91 23.29
C GLN A 447 -16.40 -8.25 21.79
N CYS A 448 -15.78 -7.41 20.98
CA CYS A 448 -15.72 -7.58 19.54
C CYS A 448 -14.60 -8.54 19.13
N ARG A 449 -14.80 -9.28 18.04
CA ARG A 449 -13.72 -10.08 17.43
C ARG A 449 -12.82 -9.18 16.60
N CYS A 450 -11.58 -8.98 17.05
CA CYS A 450 -10.62 -8.10 16.41
C CYS A 450 -9.83 -8.81 15.31
N LYS A 451 -9.46 -8.06 14.26
CA LYS A 451 -8.57 -8.50 13.20
C LYS A 451 -7.14 -8.71 13.72
N PRO A 452 -6.28 -9.43 12.98
CA PRO A 452 -4.89 -9.65 13.36
C PRO A 452 -4.15 -8.34 13.69
N GLY A 453 -3.44 -8.33 14.83
CA GLY A 453 -2.69 -7.16 15.30
C GLY A 453 -3.55 -6.02 15.88
N VAL A 454 -4.87 -6.19 16.01
CA VAL A 454 -5.80 -5.21 16.62
C VAL A 454 -6.25 -5.69 18.00
N VAL A 455 -6.38 -4.78 18.95
CA VAL A 455 -6.84 -5.05 20.34
C VAL A 455 -7.84 -3.99 20.81
N GLY A 456 -8.31 -4.13 22.06
CA GLY A 456 -9.37 -3.31 22.66
C GLY A 456 -10.74 -3.99 22.55
N ASP A 457 -11.63 -3.73 23.50
CA ASP A 457 -12.95 -4.36 23.55
C ASP A 457 -13.79 -4.07 22.31
N LYS A 458 -13.50 -2.94 21.64
CA LYS A 458 -14.14 -2.46 20.41
C LYS A 458 -13.23 -2.55 19.18
N CYS A 459 -12.06 -3.16 19.29
CA CYS A 459 -11.08 -3.35 18.20
C CYS A 459 -10.66 -2.05 17.51
N ASP A 460 -10.35 -1.03 18.30
CA ASP A 460 -10.12 0.35 17.88
C ASP A 460 -8.66 0.79 17.94
N GLN A 461 -7.75 -0.11 18.33
CA GLN A 461 -6.32 0.20 18.49
C GLN A 461 -5.42 -0.97 18.08
N CYS A 462 -4.21 -0.67 17.62
CA CYS A 462 -3.22 -1.71 17.35
C CYS A 462 -2.69 -2.34 18.64
N ALA A 463 -2.43 -3.64 18.59
CA ALA A 463 -1.72 -4.38 19.62
C ALA A 463 -0.33 -3.76 19.86
N PRO A 464 0.27 -3.97 21.04
CA PRO A 464 1.70 -3.73 21.24
C PRO A 464 2.52 -4.37 20.11
N PHE A 465 3.61 -3.70 19.71
CA PHE A 465 4.46 -4.12 18.59
C PHE A 465 3.77 -4.18 17.22
N HIS A 466 2.68 -3.43 17.01
CA HIS A 466 2.02 -3.28 15.71
C HIS A 466 1.70 -1.81 15.39
N TYR A 467 1.53 -1.49 14.11
CA TYR A 467 1.20 -0.16 13.60
C TYR A 467 0.31 -0.21 12.36
N ASN A 468 -0.07 0.95 11.82
CA ASN A 468 -0.85 1.09 10.58
C ASN A 468 -2.22 0.42 10.65
N PHE A 469 -3.08 0.94 11.53
CA PHE A 469 -4.46 0.48 11.69
C PHE A 469 -5.26 0.69 10.39
N GLY A 470 -5.72 -0.40 9.78
CA GLY A 470 -6.45 -0.35 8.51
C GLY A 470 -7.36 -1.55 8.29
N LEU A 471 -7.88 -1.68 7.07
CA LEU A 471 -8.88 -2.70 6.70
C LEU A 471 -8.40 -4.15 6.92
N ASN A 472 -7.09 -4.40 6.92
CA ASN A 472 -6.49 -5.71 7.15
C ASN A 472 -6.01 -5.93 8.61
N GLY A 473 -6.37 -5.04 9.53
CA GLY A 473 -5.87 -5.05 10.90
C GLY A 473 -4.66 -4.14 11.08
N CYS A 474 -3.65 -4.57 11.84
CA CYS A 474 -2.39 -3.84 12.03
C CYS A 474 -1.18 -4.67 11.59
N THR A 475 -0.14 -3.97 11.13
CA THR A 475 1.14 -4.55 10.68
C THR A 475 2.11 -4.69 11.85
N ARG A 476 2.78 -5.82 11.99
CA ARG A 476 3.80 -6.03 13.04
C ARG A 476 5.01 -5.12 12.82
N CYS A 477 5.50 -4.50 13.89
CA CYS A 477 6.75 -3.74 13.89
C CYS A 477 7.90 -4.66 13.45
N SER A 478 8.73 -4.17 12.52
CA SER A 478 9.88 -4.90 11.98
C SER A 478 11.18 -4.17 12.33
N CYS A 479 11.34 -3.79 13.60
CA CYS A 479 12.51 -3.07 14.10
C CYS A 479 13.75 -3.97 14.06
N TYR A 480 14.83 -3.48 13.44
CA TYR A 480 16.09 -4.18 13.33
C TYR A 480 16.84 -4.09 14.66
N GLU A 481 16.96 -5.21 15.36
CA GLU A 481 17.49 -5.28 16.73
C GLU A 481 18.86 -4.58 16.88
N PRO A 482 19.87 -4.77 15.99
CA PRO A 482 21.15 -4.11 16.13
C PRO A 482 21.09 -2.58 16.21
N GLY A 483 20.12 -1.95 15.55
CA GLY A 483 19.94 -0.49 15.54
C GLY A 483 18.79 0.02 16.40
N SER A 484 18.03 -0.85 17.05
CA SER A 484 16.84 -0.47 17.82
C SER A 484 17.10 -0.60 19.33
N LEU A 485 16.44 0.24 20.12
CA LEU A 485 16.39 0.11 21.58
C LEU A 485 15.39 -0.99 21.96
N LEU A 486 15.67 -1.74 23.03
CA LEU A 486 14.72 -2.70 23.60
C LEU A 486 13.74 -1.97 24.55
N PRO A 487 12.45 -2.36 24.56
CA PRO A 487 11.81 -3.38 23.71
C PRO A 487 11.60 -2.89 22.27
N LEU A 488 11.57 -3.81 21.29
CA LEU A 488 11.46 -3.55 19.83
C LEU A 488 10.09 -3.01 19.39
N GLN A 489 9.60 -1.97 20.06
CA GLN A 489 8.33 -1.32 19.81
C GLN A 489 8.51 -0.17 18.81
N CYS A 490 7.50 0.00 17.95
CA CYS A 490 7.40 1.11 17.02
C CYS A 490 6.17 1.97 17.32
N ASN A 491 6.17 3.18 16.79
CA ASN A 491 5.03 4.09 16.87
C ASN A 491 3.78 3.46 16.21
N SER A 492 2.65 3.44 16.93
CA SER A 492 1.42 2.77 16.48
C SER A 492 0.78 3.35 15.22
N LYS A 493 1.12 4.57 14.83
CA LYS A 493 0.64 5.21 13.60
C LYS A 493 1.67 5.13 12.47
N THR A 494 2.91 5.55 12.74
CA THR A 494 3.93 5.71 11.70
C THR A 494 4.79 4.47 11.46
N GLY A 495 4.81 3.52 12.40
CA GLY A 495 5.71 2.37 12.37
C GLY A 495 7.17 2.70 12.64
N GLN A 496 7.49 3.94 13.04
CA GLN A 496 8.86 4.34 13.36
C GLN A 496 9.34 3.65 14.64
N CYS A 497 10.43 2.90 14.53
CA CYS A 497 11.11 2.25 15.64
C CYS A 497 11.98 3.24 16.43
N ASN A 498 12.21 2.94 17.71
CA ASN A 498 13.12 3.72 18.56
C ASN A 498 14.57 3.34 18.26
N CYS A 499 15.23 4.11 17.41
CA CYS A 499 16.60 3.82 16.99
C CYS A 499 17.64 4.20 18.06
N LYS A 500 18.73 3.44 18.14
CA LYS A 500 19.95 3.78 18.88
C LYS A 500 20.56 5.07 18.32
N THR A 501 21.43 5.71 19.11
CA THR A 501 21.97 7.05 18.87
C THR A 501 22.44 7.29 17.43
N PHE A 502 23.16 6.35 16.83
CA PHE A 502 23.76 6.49 15.50
C PHE A 502 23.11 5.60 14.42
N ALA A 503 21.94 5.02 14.71
CA ALA A 503 21.12 4.31 13.75
C ALA A 503 19.97 5.19 13.23
N GLU A 504 19.47 4.88 12.04
CA GLU A 504 18.36 5.58 11.38
C GLU A 504 17.52 4.66 10.46
N GLY A 505 16.46 5.23 9.90
CA GLY A 505 15.44 4.54 9.10
C GLY A 505 14.22 4.15 9.91
N GLN A 506 13.11 3.85 9.23
CA GLN A 506 11.84 3.46 9.89
C GLN A 506 12.02 2.25 10.83
N ASN A 507 12.84 1.29 10.39
CA ASN A 507 13.14 0.05 11.11
C ASN A 507 14.53 0.07 11.76
N CYS A 508 15.23 1.22 11.82
CA CYS A 508 16.57 1.34 12.40
C CYS A 508 17.61 0.37 11.80
N ASN A 509 17.53 0.13 10.49
CA ASN A 509 18.38 -0.83 9.78
C ASN A 509 19.56 -0.19 9.02
N LYS A 510 19.77 1.12 9.20
CA LYS A 510 20.86 1.86 8.56
C LYS A 510 21.63 2.67 9.60
N CYS A 511 22.91 2.90 9.34
CA CYS A 511 23.69 3.88 10.09
C CYS A 511 23.39 5.29 9.57
N ARG A 512 23.45 6.27 10.47
CA ARG A 512 23.44 7.69 10.09
C ARG A 512 24.66 7.99 9.23
N LEU A 513 24.57 9.04 8.40
CA LEU A 513 25.70 9.51 7.60
C LEU A 513 26.93 9.77 8.48
N GLY A 514 28.08 9.21 8.06
CA GLY A 514 29.34 9.26 8.80
C GLY A 514 29.50 8.23 9.91
N TYR A 515 28.63 7.22 9.93
CA TYR A 515 28.75 6.05 10.79
C TYR A 515 28.61 4.76 9.97
N PHE A 516 29.22 3.67 10.45
CA PHE A 516 29.22 2.37 9.81
C PHE A 516 29.11 1.24 10.85
N ASN A 517 29.03 -0.02 10.39
CA ASN A 517 28.97 -1.21 11.24
C ASN A 517 27.83 -1.21 12.26
N LEU A 518 26.62 -1.52 11.81
CA LEU A 518 25.45 -1.63 12.68
C LEU A 518 25.50 -2.94 13.48
N ASP A 519 25.98 -2.86 14.72
CA ASP A 519 26.34 -4.01 15.56
C ASP A 519 25.43 -4.11 16.80
N PRO A 520 24.85 -5.29 17.10
CA PRO A 520 24.06 -5.50 18.31
C PRO A 520 24.82 -5.21 19.62
N MET A 521 26.13 -5.47 19.67
CA MET A 521 27.01 -5.23 20.82
C MET A 521 27.42 -3.75 20.98
N ASN A 522 27.11 -2.91 19.98
CA ASN A 522 27.33 -1.48 20.06
C ASN A 522 26.12 -0.77 20.69
N PRO A 523 26.26 -0.14 21.88
CA PRO A 523 25.17 0.56 22.55
C PRO A 523 24.61 1.71 21.72
N ASP A 524 25.44 2.34 20.88
CA ASP A 524 25.02 3.42 19.98
C ASP A 524 24.59 2.93 18.60
N GLY A 525 24.68 1.62 18.35
CA GLY A 525 24.31 0.96 17.10
C GLY A 525 25.44 0.97 16.07
N CYS A 526 25.90 2.14 15.67
CA CYS A 526 26.96 2.30 14.66
C CYS A 526 28.21 2.96 15.21
N THR A 527 29.34 2.71 14.56
CA THR A 527 30.64 3.31 14.86
C THR A 527 30.88 4.52 13.96
N LYS A 528 31.44 5.61 14.50
CA LYS A 528 31.77 6.82 13.72
C LYS A 528 32.93 6.56 12.77
N CYS A 529 32.86 7.11 11.55
CA CYS A 529 33.98 7.09 10.60
C CYS A 529 35.15 7.94 11.13
N PHE A 530 36.34 7.36 11.12
CA PHE A 530 37.60 8.00 11.48
C PHE A 530 38.34 8.50 10.25
N CYS A 531 38.64 7.66 9.26
CA CYS A 531 39.31 7.99 7.99
C CYS A 531 40.50 8.96 8.15
N TYR A 532 41.27 8.81 9.24
CA TYR A 532 42.33 9.73 9.69
C TYR A 532 41.95 11.22 9.78
N GLY A 533 40.65 11.52 9.81
CA GLY A 533 40.08 12.88 9.82
C GLY A 533 39.91 13.51 8.44
N HIS A 534 40.23 12.80 7.35
CA HIS A 534 40.20 13.36 5.99
C HIS A 534 38.86 13.12 5.28
N ALA A 535 38.14 12.05 5.60
CA ALA A 535 36.82 11.75 5.07
C ALA A 535 35.77 11.57 6.18
N SER A 536 34.51 11.89 5.87
CA SER A 536 33.39 11.76 6.81
C SER A 536 32.40 10.65 6.41
N THR A 537 32.68 9.87 5.37
CA THR A 537 31.81 8.81 4.87
C THR A 537 32.63 7.55 4.70
N CYS A 538 32.12 6.44 5.23
CA CYS A 538 32.78 5.15 5.19
C CYS A 538 31.77 4.01 5.27
N GLN A 539 32.23 2.80 4.98
CA GLN A 539 31.47 1.56 5.11
C GLN A 539 32.31 0.49 5.82
N SER A 540 31.72 -0.65 6.18
CA SER A 540 32.49 -1.76 6.74
C SER A 540 33.44 -2.35 5.69
N ALA A 541 34.73 -2.40 6.01
CA ALA A 541 35.77 -2.98 5.17
C ALA A 541 35.59 -4.51 5.04
N PRO A 542 35.68 -5.07 3.82
CA PRO A 542 35.67 -6.51 3.62
C PRO A 542 37.00 -7.15 4.06
N ASN A 543 37.00 -8.45 4.35
CA ASN A 543 38.21 -9.27 4.59
C ASN A 543 39.03 -8.93 5.85
N TYR A 544 38.42 -8.28 6.84
CA TYR A 544 38.97 -8.16 8.19
C TYR A 544 38.41 -9.25 9.09
N PHE A 545 39.25 -9.76 9.99
CA PHE A 545 38.89 -10.83 10.92
C PHE A 545 39.24 -10.45 12.36
N PHE A 546 38.45 -10.93 13.31
CA PHE A 546 38.75 -10.79 14.73
C PHE A 546 39.96 -11.65 15.10
N ASN A 547 41.01 -11.02 15.62
CA ASN A 547 42.23 -11.69 16.04
C ASN A 547 42.81 -10.94 17.27
N PRO A 548 42.40 -11.31 18.49
CA PRO A 548 42.78 -10.56 19.69
C PRO A 548 44.27 -10.73 20.01
N ILE A 549 44.87 -9.66 20.55
CA ILE A 549 46.22 -9.71 21.09
C ILE A 549 46.13 -10.32 22.49
N ARG A 550 46.74 -11.50 22.68
CA ARG A 550 46.60 -12.31 23.91
C ARG A 550 47.93 -12.66 24.55
N SER A 551 47.99 -12.57 25.88
CA SER A 551 49.07 -13.10 26.71
C SER A 551 48.46 -14.04 27.76
N SER A 552 48.81 -15.33 27.70
CA SER A 552 48.31 -16.36 28.63
C SER A 552 49.29 -16.69 29.76
N PHE A 553 50.50 -16.13 29.73
CA PHE A 553 51.58 -16.37 30.71
C PHE A 553 52.03 -17.84 30.88
N ALA A 554 51.66 -18.72 29.95
CA ALA A 554 52.03 -20.14 29.99
C ALA A 554 53.53 -20.42 29.80
N GLN A 555 54.26 -19.51 29.17
CA GLN A 555 55.70 -19.63 28.87
C GLN A 555 56.53 -18.54 29.56
N GLY A 556 56.05 -18.01 30.68
CA GLY A 556 56.68 -16.91 31.42
C GLY A 556 55.97 -15.57 31.20
N ALA A 557 56.69 -14.47 31.43
CA ALA A 557 56.08 -13.13 31.46
C ALA A 557 55.70 -12.52 30.10
N ASP A 558 56.04 -13.15 28.97
CA ASP A 558 55.64 -12.70 27.62
C ASP A 558 55.99 -11.23 27.31
N GLY A 559 57.11 -10.75 27.88
CA GLY A 559 57.58 -9.36 27.74
C GLY A 559 56.86 -8.34 28.63
N TRP A 560 55.95 -8.76 29.50
CA TRP A 560 55.39 -7.92 30.55
C TRP A 560 56.42 -7.65 31.63
N ARG A 561 56.44 -6.42 32.13
CA ARG A 561 57.33 -5.98 33.21
C ARG A 561 56.55 -5.29 34.31
N ALA A 562 57.17 -5.14 35.48
CA ALA A 562 56.65 -4.35 36.56
C ALA A 562 57.53 -3.14 36.77
N VAL A 563 56.93 -1.97 36.92
CA VAL A 563 57.62 -0.70 37.15
C VAL A 563 57.04 -0.02 38.38
N ASN A 564 57.89 0.72 39.10
CA ASN A 564 57.45 1.61 40.17
C ASN A 564 57.07 3.01 39.64
N GLN A 565 56.66 3.92 40.53
CA GLN A 565 56.31 5.31 40.17
C GLN A 565 57.44 6.10 39.49
N THR A 566 58.71 5.74 39.71
CA THR A 566 59.87 6.40 39.10
C THR A 566 60.33 5.72 37.81
N GLY A 567 59.63 4.67 37.35
CA GLY A 567 59.95 3.93 36.13
C GLY A 567 61.05 2.90 36.28
N HIS A 568 61.51 2.62 37.51
CA HIS A 568 62.45 1.53 37.76
C HIS A 568 61.76 0.18 37.72
N GLU A 569 62.39 -0.78 37.05
CA GLU A 569 61.87 -2.14 36.92
C GLU A 569 61.96 -2.91 38.25
N ALA A 570 60.88 -3.63 38.57
CA ALA A 570 60.76 -4.55 39.68
C ALA A 570 60.72 -6.00 39.15
N PRO A 571 61.20 -6.99 39.92
CA PRO A 571 61.18 -8.39 39.50
C PRO A 571 59.75 -8.91 39.33
N VAL A 572 59.50 -9.58 38.19
CA VAL A 572 58.25 -10.27 37.89
C VAL A 572 58.49 -11.77 37.98
N TYR A 573 57.64 -12.46 38.73
CA TYR A 573 57.70 -13.92 38.90
C TYR A 573 56.57 -14.59 38.13
N SER A 574 56.76 -15.86 37.75
CA SER A 574 55.74 -16.66 37.07
C SER A 574 55.27 -17.79 38.00
N ASP A 575 53.95 -17.97 38.09
CA ASP A 575 53.31 -19.05 38.84
C ASP A 575 52.82 -20.13 37.88
N THR A 576 53.22 -21.39 38.11
CA THR A 576 52.82 -22.69 37.48
C THR A 576 52.40 -22.71 35.99
N GLY A 577 52.67 -21.66 35.23
CA GLY A 577 52.28 -21.46 33.84
C GLY A 577 50.90 -20.81 33.60
N SER A 578 50.34 -20.00 34.51
CA SER A 578 49.05 -19.32 34.24
C SER A 578 48.94 -17.87 34.71
N TYR A 579 49.84 -17.43 35.59
CA TYR A 579 49.85 -16.07 36.11
C TYR A 579 51.28 -15.55 36.19
N ILE A 580 51.44 -14.24 36.05
CA ILE A 580 52.61 -13.53 36.56
C ILE A 580 52.24 -12.80 37.83
N TYR A 581 53.19 -12.63 38.74
CA TYR A 581 52.95 -11.89 39.97
C TYR A 581 54.10 -11.00 40.38
N VAL A 582 53.75 -9.97 41.13
CA VAL A 582 54.67 -9.03 41.77
C VAL A 582 54.38 -9.01 43.26
N GLN A 583 55.44 -8.83 44.04
CA GLN A 583 55.34 -8.63 45.49
C GLN A 583 55.84 -7.22 45.81
N SER A 584 54.98 -6.43 46.45
CA SER A 584 55.36 -5.10 46.90
C SER A 584 56.17 -5.15 48.18
N LEU A 585 57.18 -4.30 48.29
CA LEU A 585 57.81 -3.97 49.57
C LEU A 585 57.09 -2.77 50.22
N PRO A 586 57.27 -2.53 51.52
CA PRO A 586 56.66 -1.38 52.19
C PRO A 586 57.00 -0.05 51.49
N GLY A 587 55.98 0.73 51.16
CA GLY A 587 56.12 2.00 50.43
C GLY A 587 56.43 1.89 48.94
N GLN A 588 56.40 0.68 48.36
CA GLN A 588 56.49 0.50 46.90
C GLN A 588 55.11 0.44 46.26
N ASP A 589 54.90 1.29 45.26
CA ASP A 589 53.72 1.28 44.40
C ASP A 589 54.12 0.75 43.02
N LEU A 590 53.62 -0.43 42.66
CA LEU A 590 54.02 -1.20 41.49
C LEU A 590 52.89 -1.27 40.47
N THR A 591 53.27 -1.27 39.19
CA THR A 591 52.36 -1.29 38.06
C THR A 591 52.88 -2.27 37.01
N PHE A 592 51.99 -3.13 36.49
CA PHE A 592 52.29 -3.95 35.34
C PHE A 592 52.30 -3.09 34.08
N GLU A 593 53.37 -3.15 33.31
CA GLU A 593 53.47 -2.50 32.01
C GLU A 593 53.45 -3.53 30.89
N ALA A 594 52.61 -3.25 29.88
CA ALA A 594 52.30 -4.17 28.81
C ALA A 594 53.50 -4.47 27.91
N SER A 595 53.53 -5.71 27.43
CA SER A 595 54.50 -6.18 26.44
C SER A 595 54.44 -5.35 25.14
N PRO A 596 55.56 -5.18 24.40
CA PRO A 596 55.61 -4.44 23.13
C PRO A 596 54.54 -4.86 22.10
N ARG A 597 54.04 -6.10 22.19
CA ARG A 597 52.94 -6.61 21.36
C ARG A 597 51.61 -5.89 21.54
N TYR A 598 51.38 -5.16 22.64
CA TYR A 598 50.18 -4.34 22.86
C TYR A 598 50.37 -2.88 22.43
N LEU A 599 51.60 -2.49 22.06
CA LEU A 599 52.01 -1.11 21.76
C LEU A 599 52.07 -0.83 20.24
N GLY A 600 52.09 0.44 19.85
CA GLY A 600 52.02 0.88 18.45
C GLY A 600 50.58 1.15 17.99
N ASP A 601 50.30 0.98 16.70
CA ASP A 601 48.97 1.27 16.14
C ASP A 601 47.91 0.23 16.54
N ARG A 602 46.96 0.66 17.37
CA ARG A 602 45.81 -0.12 17.84
C ARG A 602 44.48 0.55 17.50
N THR A 603 44.43 1.33 16.41
CA THR A 603 43.18 1.90 15.88
C THR A 603 42.13 0.83 15.58
N LEU A 604 42.54 -0.35 15.10
CA LEU A 604 41.66 -1.51 14.85
C LEU A 604 41.15 -2.22 16.12
N SER A 605 41.55 -1.74 17.31
CA SER A 605 41.02 -2.13 18.62
C SER A 605 39.99 -1.13 19.15
N TYR A 606 39.67 -0.06 18.41
CA TYR A 606 38.62 0.88 18.79
C TYR A 606 37.26 0.16 18.93
N ASN A 607 36.52 0.55 19.96
CA ASN A 607 35.23 -0.01 20.36
C ASN A 607 35.26 -1.50 20.75
N GLN A 608 36.45 -2.11 20.87
CA GLN A 608 36.68 -3.46 21.39
C GLN A 608 36.98 -3.40 22.91
N PHE A 609 37.19 -4.56 23.52
CA PHE A 609 37.48 -4.66 24.95
C PHE A 609 38.94 -5.00 25.24
N LEU A 610 39.52 -4.33 26.25
CA LEU A 610 40.68 -4.79 27.00
C LEU A 610 40.16 -5.59 28.20
N THR A 611 40.55 -6.85 28.29
CA THR A 611 40.12 -7.74 29.37
C THR A 611 41.31 -8.42 30.01
N PHE A 612 41.38 -8.46 31.34
CA PHE A 612 42.44 -9.15 32.06
C PHE A 612 41.94 -9.76 33.36
N ILE A 613 42.63 -10.81 33.82
CA ILE A 613 42.37 -11.42 35.13
C ILE A 613 43.31 -10.81 36.16
N LEU A 614 42.76 -10.38 37.30
CA LEU A 614 43.55 -9.82 38.40
C LEU A 614 43.17 -10.47 39.73
N ILE A 615 44.17 -10.89 40.49
CA ILE A 615 44.03 -11.42 41.86
C ILE A 615 44.92 -10.59 42.77
N LEU A 616 44.40 -10.17 43.92
CA LEU A 616 45.13 -9.42 44.93
C LEU A 616 45.10 -10.18 46.26
N ARG A 617 46.27 -10.65 46.71
CA ARG A 617 46.46 -11.27 48.03
C ARG A 617 47.10 -10.27 48.97
N ALA A 618 46.35 -9.86 49.99
CA ALA A 618 46.74 -8.86 50.96
C ALA A 618 46.89 -9.45 52.37
N PRO A 619 47.71 -8.85 53.27
CA PRO A 619 47.72 -9.22 54.67
C PRO A 619 46.34 -9.04 55.33
N ALA A 620 46.01 -9.87 56.31
CA ALA A 620 44.72 -9.82 57.01
C ALA A 620 44.45 -8.43 57.64
N ASN A 621 43.24 -7.90 57.46
CA ASN A 621 42.73 -6.61 57.95
C ASN A 621 43.19 -5.34 57.19
N VAL A 622 43.73 -5.46 55.97
CA VAL A 622 44.01 -4.30 55.11
C VAL A 622 43.06 -4.31 53.91
N ASN A 623 42.30 -3.23 53.71
CA ASN A 623 41.39 -3.10 52.57
C ASN A 623 42.13 -2.45 51.38
N PRO A 624 42.02 -3.01 50.17
CA PRO A 624 42.60 -2.41 48.97
C PRO A 624 41.92 -1.08 48.64
N MET A 625 42.74 -0.10 48.25
CA MET A 625 42.28 1.21 47.78
C MET A 625 42.58 1.34 46.30
N TYR A 626 41.54 1.65 45.52
CA TYR A 626 41.72 2.07 44.13
C TYR A 626 42.39 3.44 44.08
N THR A 627 43.17 3.69 43.04
CA THR A 627 43.85 4.98 42.85
C THR A 627 43.04 5.91 41.97
N ALA A 628 43.58 7.09 41.64
CA ALA A 628 42.95 7.99 40.68
C ALA A 628 42.87 7.40 39.27
N THR A 629 43.80 6.50 38.91
CA THR A 629 43.83 5.78 37.63
C THR A 629 44.54 4.44 37.80
N ASP A 630 43.79 3.34 37.72
CA ASP A 630 44.33 1.99 37.89
C ASP A 630 44.71 1.33 36.56
N VAL A 631 43.99 1.65 35.48
CA VAL A 631 44.36 1.24 34.13
C VAL A 631 44.63 2.48 33.32
N THR A 632 45.81 2.59 32.70
CA THR A 632 46.20 3.76 31.92
C THR A 632 46.72 3.39 30.54
N ILE A 633 46.44 4.26 29.56
CA ILE A 633 46.93 4.17 28.18
C ILE A 633 47.61 5.49 27.86
N GLU A 634 48.84 5.41 27.34
CA GLU A 634 49.66 6.56 26.96
C GLU A 634 50.01 6.47 25.47
N GLY A 635 49.91 7.60 24.79
CA GLY A 635 50.26 7.75 23.37
C GLY A 635 51.55 8.52 23.15
N SER A 636 52.11 8.36 21.96
CA SER A 636 53.34 9.04 21.53
C SER A 636 53.26 10.58 21.53
N ASN A 637 52.06 11.14 21.48
CA ASN A 637 51.80 12.59 21.56
C ASN A 637 51.79 13.12 23.01
N GLY A 638 52.10 12.29 24.01
CA GLY A 638 52.08 12.64 25.43
C GLY A 638 50.68 12.65 26.06
N VAL A 639 49.64 12.30 25.30
CA VAL A 639 48.28 12.17 25.84
C VAL A 639 48.19 10.88 26.66
N LYS A 640 47.61 11.02 27.86
CA LYS A 640 47.38 9.92 28.80
C LYS A 640 45.91 9.90 29.18
N VAL A 641 45.30 8.72 29.11
CA VAL A 641 43.97 8.46 29.65
C VAL A 641 44.04 7.33 30.66
N GLY A 642 43.15 7.37 31.64
CA GLY A 642 43.07 6.38 32.68
C GLY A 642 41.66 6.18 33.19
N VAL A 643 41.46 5.02 33.81
CA VAL A 643 40.22 4.64 34.48
C VAL A 643 40.56 4.02 35.82
N ILE A 644 39.71 4.23 36.81
CA ILE A 644 39.75 3.46 38.05
C ILE A 644 39.26 2.04 37.77
N ILE A 645 39.67 1.08 38.59
CA ILE A 645 39.32 -0.34 38.41
C ILE A 645 37.79 -0.56 38.41
N LEU A 646 37.06 0.24 39.19
CA LEU A 646 35.59 0.26 39.26
C LEU A 646 34.90 0.78 37.99
N GLY A 647 35.65 1.41 37.07
CA GLY A 647 35.13 1.82 35.76
C GLY A 647 34.95 0.64 34.79
N GLY A 648 35.49 -0.53 35.13
CA GLY A 648 35.31 -1.77 34.37
C GLY A 648 34.10 -2.58 34.82
N VAL A 649 33.84 -3.67 34.10
CA VAL A 649 32.89 -4.71 34.51
C VAL A 649 33.66 -5.95 34.94
N PRO A 650 33.41 -6.51 36.14
CA PRO A 650 32.51 -6.03 37.19
C PRO A 650 33.02 -4.77 37.91
N GLN A 651 32.10 -3.96 38.45
CA GLN A 651 32.41 -2.75 39.23
C GLN A 651 32.84 -3.11 40.66
N THR A 652 33.99 -3.75 40.81
CA THR A 652 34.54 -4.20 42.12
C THR A 652 36.05 -3.98 42.18
N ILE A 653 36.58 -3.96 43.39
CA ILE A 653 38.04 -3.94 43.63
C ILE A 653 38.56 -5.39 43.52
N PRO A 654 39.82 -5.62 43.08
CA PRO A 654 40.40 -6.96 43.03
C PRO A 654 40.40 -7.63 44.41
N SER A 655 40.15 -8.93 44.43
CA SER A 655 40.07 -9.75 45.64
C SER A 655 41.03 -10.94 45.56
N GLU A 656 41.01 -11.82 46.56
CA GLU A 656 41.77 -13.08 46.54
C GLU A 656 41.25 -14.07 45.48
N GLU A 657 40.03 -13.86 44.97
CA GLU A 657 39.43 -14.65 43.91
C GLU A 657 39.76 -14.08 42.51
N PRO A 658 39.92 -14.92 41.48
CA PRO A 658 40.17 -14.45 40.12
C PRO A 658 38.97 -13.71 39.55
N LEU A 659 39.15 -12.40 39.29
CA LEU A 659 38.15 -11.56 38.65
C LEU A 659 38.59 -11.13 37.26
N VAL A 660 37.69 -11.26 36.28
CA VAL A 660 37.90 -10.81 34.89
C VAL A 660 37.39 -9.38 34.75
N PHE A 661 38.31 -8.42 34.65
CA PHE A 661 37.96 -7.03 34.39
C PHE A 661 37.83 -6.77 32.89
N ARG A 662 36.83 -5.98 32.49
CA ARG A 662 36.57 -5.64 31.08
C ARG A 662 36.41 -4.13 30.93
N PHE A 663 37.21 -3.54 30.04
CA PHE A 663 37.20 -2.10 29.72
C PHE A 663 36.98 -1.90 28.22
N ARG A 664 36.02 -1.07 27.84
CA ARG A 664 35.75 -0.75 26.43
C ARG A 664 36.70 0.36 25.96
N LEU A 665 37.33 0.20 24.81
CA LEU A 665 38.23 1.20 24.23
C LEU A 665 37.41 2.20 23.39
N ASN A 666 36.85 3.21 24.04
CA ASN A 666 36.23 4.35 23.37
C ASN A 666 36.40 5.63 24.19
N GLU A 667 36.15 6.78 23.61
CA GLU A 667 36.40 8.08 24.22
C GLU A 667 35.57 8.36 25.49
N GLN A 668 34.41 7.69 25.63
CA GLN A 668 33.49 7.89 26.77
C GLN A 668 33.88 7.06 28.00
N SER A 669 34.61 5.96 27.81
CA SER A 669 34.93 5.03 28.90
C SER A 669 36.17 5.44 29.69
N TRP A 670 36.93 6.46 29.25
CA TRP A 670 38.23 6.83 29.82
C TRP A 670 38.28 8.31 30.24
N SER A 671 39.14 8.62 31.21
CA SER A 671 39.31 9.97 31.77
C SER A 671 40.75 10.49 31.58
N PRO A 672 40.97 11.77 31.24
CA PRO A 672 39.96 12.74 30.82
C PRO A 672 39.26 12.28 29.55
N THR A 673 37.99 12.64 29.40
CA THR A 673 37.23 12.36 28.19
C THR A 673 37.84 13.13 27.03
N LEU A 674 38.32 12.41 26.02
CA LEU A 674 38.90 12.99 24.81
C LEU A 674 37.83 13.15 23.72
N SER A 675 38.08 14.00 22.72
CA SER A 675 37.28 13.92 21.49
C SER A 675 37.57 12.59 20.75
N PHE A 676 36.61 12.13 19.95
CA PHE A 676 36.78 10.92 19.13
C PHE A 676 38.09 10.93 18.32
N LEU A 677 38.44 12.06 17.69
CA LEU A 677 39.66 12.18 16.89
C LEU A 677 40.92 12.10 17.77
N GLU A 678 40.91 12.71 18.95
CA GLU A 678 42.04 12.64 19.89
C GLU A 678 42.23 11.24 20.47
N PHE A 679 41.14 10.53 20.77
CA PHE A 679 41.18 9.15 21.24
C PHE A 679 41.69 8.21 20.15
N MET A 680 41.25 8.38 18.90
CA MET A 680 41.79 7.60 17.78
C MET A 680 43.26 7.93 17.49
N ARG A 681 43.69 9.19 17.67
CA ARG A 681 45.11 9.58 17.62
C ARG A 681 45.93 8.90 18.72
N LEU A 682 45.41 8.83 19.94
CA LEU A 682 46.02 8.07 21.03
C LEU A 682 46.22 6.60 20.62
N LEU A 683 45.20 5.95 20.03
CA LEU A 683 45.28 4.57 19.58
C LEU A 683 46.21 4.37 18.37
N SER A 684 46.40 5.37 17.52
CA SER A 684 47.29 5.27 16.34
C SER A 684 48.75 5.01 16.67
N ASN A 685 49.18 5.33 17.90
CA ASN A 685 50.50 4.98 18.40
C ASN A 685 50.54 5.00 19.93
N ILE A 686 50.22 3.85 20.53
CA ILE A 686 50.28 3.61 21.97
C ILE A 686 51.72 3.33 22.39
N THR A 687 52.23 4.05 23.38
CA THR A 687 53.58 3.88 23.93
C THR A 687 53.61 3.10 25.24
N ALA A 688 52.52 3.11 26.01
CA ALA A 688 52.42 2.30 27.22
C ALA A 688 50.96 1.95 27.53
N ILE A 689 50.73 0.73 28.02
CA ILE A 689 49.51 0.33 28.71
C ILE A 689 49.93 -0.18 30.07
N ARG A 690 49.29 0.33 31.12
CA ARG A 690 49.69 0.06 32.50
C ARG A 690 48.49 -0.34 33.35
N ILE A 691 48.66 -1.38 34.16
CA ILE A 691 47.67 -1.94 35.08
C ILE A 691 48.25 -1.90 36.48
N HIS A 692 47.62 -1.17 37.37
CA HIS A 692 48.04 -1.00 38.75
C HIS A 692 48.03 -2.35 39.48
N ALA A 693 49.10 -2.65 40.22
CA ALA A 693 49.29 -3.94 40.88
C ALA A 693 49.03 -3.89 42.40
N THR A 694 49.44 -2.82 43.07
CA THR A 694 49.56 -2.74 44.54
C THR A 694 48.32 -2.29 45.30
N TYR A 695 47.48 -1.44 44.71
CA TYR A 695 46.22 -0.93 45.31
C TYR A 695 46.41 -0.36 46.72
N GLY A 696 47.56 0.29 46.95
CA GLY A 696 47.90 0.95 48.22
C GLY A 696 48.18 0.03 49.40
N ILE A 697 48.41 -1.27 49.19
CA ILE A 697 48.68 -2.25 50.25
C ILE A 697 50.17 -2.61 50.29
N ASP A 698 50.81 -2.40 51.44
CA ASP A 698 52.17 -2.88 51.72
C ASP A 698 52.21 -4.41 51.81
N ASN A 699 53.24 -5.03 51.21
CA ASN A 699 53.44 -6.48 51.19
C ASN A 699 52.31 -7.27 50.49
N ALA A 700 51.52 -6.62 49.63
CA ALA A 700 50.56 -7.32 48.79
C ALA A 700 51.25 -8.08 47.65
N VAL A 701 50.67 -9.23 47.30
CA VAL A 701 51.04 -10.02 46.11
C VAL A 701 49.91 -9.91 45.10
N SER A 702 50.23 -9.40 43.92
CA SER A 702 49.28 -9.15 42.85
C SER A 702 49.57 -10.08 41.68
N PHE A 703 48.58 -10.84 41.23
CA PHE A 703 48.70 -11.76 40.11
C PHE A 703 47.93 -11.23 38.91
N LEU A 704 48.61 -11.11 37.78
CA LEU A 704 48.01 -10.83 36.48
C LEU A 704 47.91 -12.16 35.71
N GLY A 705 46.67 -12.55 35.41
CA GLY A 705 46.36 -13.69 34.56
C GLY A 705 46.05 -13.25 33.13
N GLU A 706 45.48 -14.16 32.35
CA GLU A 706 45.19 -13.95 30.93
C GLU A 706 44.69 -12.54 30.61
N ILE A 707 45.39 -11.86 29.71
CA ILE A 707 45.02 -10.55 29.18
C ILE A 707 44.79 -10.64 27.67
N ASN A 708 43.70 -10.01 27.23
CA ASN A 708 43.26 -9.93 25.85
C ASN A 708 42.90 -8.50 25.49
N LEU A 709 43.41 -8.03 24.36
CA LEU A 709 42.95 -6.81 23.69
C LEU A 709 42.26 -7.22 22.40
N GLY A 710 40.95 -6.96 22.30
CA GLY A 710 40.20 -7.18 21.07
C GLY A 710 40.82 -6.37 19.94
N HIS A 711 41.14 -7.04 18.84
CA HIS A 711 41.87 -6.45 17.71
C HIS A 711 41.42 -7.12 16.41
N SER A 712 41.53 -6.39 15.32
CA SER A 712 41.10 -6.84 14.00
C SER A 712 42.30 -6.85 13.06
N THR A 713 42.46 -7.88 12.24
CA THR A 713 43.59 -8.00 11.31
C THR A 713 43.14 -8.33 9.89
N PRO A 714 43.86 -7.87 8.86
CA PRO A 714 43.57 -8.25 7.48
C PRO A 714 43.92 -9.73 7.23
N SER A 715 43.07 -10.42 6.46
CA SER A 715 43.29 -11.78 5.88
C SER A 715 43.32 -13.00 6.80
N THR A 716 43.77 -12.90 8.06
CA THR A 716 43.83 -14.04 9.00
C THR A 716 43.16 -13.69 10.33
N GLY A 717 42.25 -14.54 10.81
CA GLY A 717 41.66 -14.41 12.15
C GLY A 717 40.59 -15.46 12.41
N LEU A 718 39.90 -15.34 13.54
CA LEU A 718 38.94 -16.34 14.03
C LEU A 718 37.62 -16.31 13.26
N PHE A 719 37.09 -15.12 12.99
CA PHE A 719 35.83 -14.91 12.26
C PHE A 719 35.82 -13.52 11.61
N PRO A 720 35.09 -13.33 10.49
CA PRO A 720 35.04 -12.04 9.80
C PRO A 720 34.35 -10.97 10.67
N VAL A 721 34.80 -9.72 10.55
CA VAL A 721 34.26 -8.60 11.32
C VAL A 721 33.96 -7.40 10.44
N GLY A 722 32.95 -6.62 10.84
CA GLY A 722 32.53 -5.39 10.15
C GLY A 722 32.98 -4.10 10.82
N ASN A 723 33.68 -4.15 11.95
CA ASN A 723 34.06 -2.98 12.78
C ASN A 723 35.27 -2.21 12.26
N VAL A 724 35.77 -2.53 11.07
CA VAL A 724 36.84 -1.81 10.39
C VAL A 724 36.25 -0.97 9.28
N GLU A 725 36.65 0.29 9.18
CA GLU A 725 36.12 1.21 8.17
C GLU A 725 36.83 1.08 6.82
N SER A 726 36.11 1.39 5.74
CA SER A 726 36.62 1.57 4.40
C SER A 726 36.10 2.91 3.88
N CYS A 727 37.02 3.83 3.61
CA CYS A 727 36.77 5.26 3.35
C CYS A 727 36.80 5.62 1.86
N VAL A 728 36.46 4.68 0.99
CA VAL A 728 36.52 4.84 -0.47
C VAL A 728 35.17 5.37 -1.01
N PRO A 729 35.14 6.45 -1.82
CA PRO A 729 36.28 7.17 -2.37
C PRO A 729 36.92 8.18 -1.41
N CYS A 730 38.25 8.25 -1.42
CA CYS A 730 38.99 9.26 -0.67
C CYS A 730 38.84 10.66 -1.28
N PRO A 731 38.90 11.72 -0.46
CA PRO A 731 38.97 13.10 -0.93
C PRO A 731 40.17 13.33 -1.85
N GLN A 732 40.09 14.38 -2.67
CA GLN A 732 41.16 14.74 -3.60
C GLN A 732 42.50 14.93 -2.86
N GLY A 733 43.55 14.28 -3.37
CA GLY A 733 44.88 14.31 -2.78
C GLY A 733 45.18 13.19 -1.79
N TYR A 734 44.21 12.32 -1.48
CA TYR A 734 44.37 11.19 -0.57
C TYR A 734 44.09 9.84 -1.26
N HIS A 735 44.71 8.78 -0.76
CA HIS A 735 44.46 7.39 -1.15
C HIS A 735 44.74 6.43 0.01
N GLY A 736 44.38 5.17 -0.14
CA GLY A 736 44.38 4.16 0.92
C GLY A 736 42.96 3.71 1.27
N GLU A 737 42.82 2.62 2.02
CA GLU A 737 41.50 2.14 2.47
C GLU A 737 40.94 3.03 3.59
N HIS A 738 41.81 3.76 4.31
CA HIS A 738 41.45 4.69 5.37
C HIS A 738 41.81 6.16 5.04
N CYS A 739 42.21 6.43 3.79
CA CYS A 739 42.68 7.74 3.30
C CYS A 739 43.91 8.28 4.05
N GLU A 740 44.81 7.39 4.44
CA GLU A 740 45.98 7.67 5.29
C GLU A 740 47.23 8.15 4.54
N TYR A 741 47.24 8.02 3.20
CA TYR A 741 48.38 8.34 2.34
C TYR A 741 48.06 9.46 1.35
N CYS A 742 49.05 10.31 1.03
CA CYS A 742 48.90 11.31 -0.03
C CYS A 742 48.96 10.67 -1.41
N ALA A 743 48.00 11.01 -2.27
CA ALA A 743 47.93 10.55 -3.65
C ALA A 743 49.13 11.07 -4.48
N PHE A 744 49.36 10.47 -5.64
CA PHE A 744 50.39 10.91 -6.57
C PHE A 744 50.24 12.41 -6.91
N GLY A 745 51.34 13.16 -6.83
CA GLY A 745 51.35 14.62 -7.06
C GLY A 745 50.96 15.47 -5.83
N TYR A 746 50.79 14.85 -4.66
CA TYR A 746 50.50 15.54 -3.39
C TYR A 746 51.56 15.22 -2.32
N ARG A 747 51.74 16.14 -1.37
CA ARG A 747 52.70 16.06 -0.25
C ARG A 747 52.05 16.44 1.07
N ARG A 748 52.67 16.05 2.18
CA ARG A 748 52.20 16.41 3.53
C ARG A 748 52.54 17.87 3.86
N GLN A 749 51.59 18.54 4.52
CA GLN A 749 51.80 19.85 5.12
C GLN A 749 51.27 19.84 6.58
N PRO A 750 52.13 20.09 7.59
CA PRO A 750 53.58 20.29 7.49
C PRO A 750 54.34 19.00 7.09
N SER A 751 55.56 19.18 6.57
CA SER A 751 56.50 18.09 6.29
C SER A 751 56.72 17.22 7.52
N PHE A 752 56.77 15.90 7.36
CA PHE A 752 56.85 14.93 8.47
C PHE A 752 55.68 14.98 9.46
N GLY A 753 54.55 15.58 9.09
CA GLY A 753 53.36 15.69 9.95
C GLY A 753 52.59 14.38 10.17
N GLY A 754 53.06 13.26 9.60
CA GLY A 754 52.46 11.93 9.76
C GLY A 754 51.09 11.78 9.06
N PRO A 755 50.37 10.66 9.28
CA PRO A 755 49.14 10.33 8.56
C PRO A 755 47.98 11.32 8.75
N PHE A 756 48.03 12.13 9.80
CA PHE A 756 47.03 13.16 10.11
C PHE A 756 47.25 14.50 9.41
N ALA A 757 48.42 14.72 8.78
CA ALA A 757 48.72 15.95 8.08
C ALA A 757 47.91 16.08 6.78
N SER A 758 47.66 17.32 6.36
CA SER A 758 46.93 17.58 5.12
C SER A 758 47.77 17.25 3.89
N CYS A 759 47.17 16.65 2.87
CA CYS A 759 47.81 16.42 1.58
C CYS A 759 47.51 17.58 0.65
N VAL A 760 48.55 18.37 0.32
CA VAL A 760 48.46 19.51 -0.60
C VAL A 760 49.17 19.18 -1.92
N PRO A 761 48.75 19.76 -3.04
CA PRO A 761 49.45 19.56 -4.32
C PRO A 761 50.94 19.89 -4.21
N CYS A 762 51.77 19.15 -4.94
CA CYS A 762 53.17 19.49 -5.13
C CYS A 762 53.28 20.85 -5.84
N ASP A 763 54.10 21.74 -5.28
CA ASP A 763 54.38 23.06 -5.86
C ASP A 763 55.75 23.02 -6.53
N CYS A 764 55.80 22.42 -7.72
CA CYS A 764 57.03 22.27 -8.50
C CYS A 764 57.10 23.25 -9.68
N HIS A 765 56.34 24.35 -9.62
CA HIS A 765 56.15 25.31 -10.71
C HIS A 765 55.89 24.63 -12.07
N ASN A 766 55.15 23.53 -12.11
CA ASN A 766 54.87 22.74 -13.33
C ASN A 766 56.11 22.15 -14.05
N HIS A 767 57.27 22.14 -13.40
CA HIS A 767 58.49 21.48 -13.89
C HIS A 767 58.67 20.07 -13.32
N SER A 768 57.74 19.59 -12.50
CA SER A 768 57.60 18.19 -12.10
C SER A 768 56.13 17.91 -11.76
N LEU A 769 55.66 16.70 -12.08
CA LEU A 769 54.33 16.22 -11.71
C LEU A 769 54.29 15.59 -10.31
N SER A 770 55.45 15.34 -9.71
CA SER A 770 55.57 14.73 -8.39
C SER A 770 56.67 15.35 -7.55
N CYS A 771 56.51 15.21 -6.25
CA CYS A 771 57.45 15.60 -5.23
C CYS A 771 57.47 14.52 -4.14
N ASP A 772 58.53 14.52 -3.34
CA ASP A 772 58.63 13.62 -2.20
C ASP A 772 57.56 13.96 -1.14
N VAL A 773 56.82 12.93 -0.71
CA VAL A 773 55.61 13.10 0.12
C VAL A 773 55.91 13.72 1.48
N GLU A 774 57.08 13.45 2.06
CA GLU A 774 57.45 13.91 3.39
C GLU A 774 58.31 15.18 3.34
N THR A 775 59.39 15.17 2.54
CA THR A 775 60.35 16.27 2.44
C THR A 775 59.87 17.42 1.57
N SER A 776 58.81 17.22 0.78
CA SER A 776 58.23 18.23 -0.12
C SER A 776 59.12 18.63 -1.30
N ARG A 777 60.20 17.89 -1.57
CA ARG A 777 61.18 18.23 -2.61
C ARG A 777 60.79 17.68 -3.98
N CYS A 778 60.82 18.52 -5.01
CA CYS A 778 60.48 18.18 -6.38
C CYS A 778 61.64 17.52 -7.15
N ALA A 779 61.30 16.64 -8.09
CA ALA A 779 62.25 16.08 -9.06
C ALA A 779 62.26 16.93 -10.35
N CYS A 780 63.01 18.02 -10.35
CA CYS A 780 62.93 19.06 -11.38
C CYS A 780 63.31 18.62 -12.80
N GLN A 781 62.47 18.99 -13.77
CA GLN A 781 62.68 18.82 -15.22
C GLN A 781 62.85 20.20 -15.88
N HIS A 782 62.85 20.28 -17.22
CA HIS A 782 62.92 21.55 -17.97
C HIS A 782 64.13 22.43 -17.61
N HIS A 783 65.25 21.80 -17.24
CA HIS A 783 66.49 22.46 -16.82
C HIS A 783 66.33 23.41 -15.62
N THR A 784 65.40 23.10 -14.71
CA THR A 784 65.21 23.82 -13.45
C THR A 784 65.86 23.11 -12.26
N THR A 785 66.00 23.80 -11.13
CA THR A 785 66.63 23.34 -9.89
C THR A 785 66.08 24.12 -8.69
N GLY A 786 66.40 23.68 -7.47
CA GLY A 786 65.77 24.14 -6.23
C GLY A 786 64.78 23.10 -5.67
N ASP A 787 64.24 23.33 -4.47
CA ASP A 787 63.33 22.39 -3.83
C ASP A 787 61.95 22.34 -4.52
N ASN A 788 61.55 23.46 -5.14
CA ASN A 788 60.30 23.64 -5.87
C ASN A 788 60.53 23.90 -7.37
N CYS A 789 61.76 23.69 -7.85
CA CYS A 789 62.14 23.98 -9.24
C CYS A 789 62.09 25.47 -9.60
N GLU A 790 62.34 26.33 -8.62
CA GLU A 790 62.17 27.78 -8.72
C GLU A 790 63.36 28.53 -9.38
N ARG A 791 64.42 27.81 -9.77
CA ARG A 791 65.64 28.38 -10.37
C ARG A 791 66.04 27.62 -11.63
N CYS A 792 66.73 28.27 -12.56
CA CYS A 792 67.35 27.56 -13.69
C CYS A 792 68.65 26.86 -13.25
N LEU A 793 68.93 25.69 -13.84
CA LEU A 793 70.22 25.02 -13.70
C LEU A 793 71.37 25.94 -14.17
N PRO A 794 72.59 25.80 -13.62
CA PRO A 794 73.76 26.52 -14.11
C PRO A 794 73.95 26.37 -15.63
N GLY A 795 74.22 27.47 -16.33
CA GLY A 795 74.31 27.52 -17.79
C GLY A 795 72.97 27.73 -18.53
N TYR A 796 71.87 27.89 -17.80
CA TYR A 796 70.55 28.26 -18.32
C TYR A 796 70.07 29.57 -17.69
N TYR A 797 69.25 30.33 -18.41
CA TYR A 797 68.67 31.61 -17.97
C TYR A 797 67.17 31.67 -18.29
N GLY A 798 66.44 32.50 -17.57
CA GLY A 798 65.02 32.73 -17.76
C GLY A 798 64.24 32.75 -16.44
N GLN A 799 62.93 32.47 -16.50
CA GLN A 799 62.01 32.59 -15.38
C GLN A 799 61.35 31.24 -15.07
N ALA A 800 61.99 30.46 -14.20
CA ALA A 800 61.58 29.09 -13.80
C ALA A 800 60.24 28.99 -13.02
N HIS A 801 59.41 30.03 -13.01
CA HIS A 801 58.13 30.06 -12.29
C HIS A 801 56.92 30.16 -13.22
N GLN A 802 57.14 30.25 -14.54
CA GLN A 802 56.05 30.39 -15.51
C GLN A 802 55.38 29.04 -15.83
N GLY A 803 56.08 27.94 -15.57
CA GLY A 803 55.60 26.57 -15.70
C GLY A 803 55.56 26.03 -17.11
N THR A 804 56.44 26.51 -18.00
CA THR A 804 56.57 25.98 -19.36
C THR A 804 57.90 25.23 -19.55
N PRO A 805 57.98 24.26 -20.48
CA PRO A 805 59.24 23.56 -20.76
C PRO A 805 60.41 24.46 -21.19
N ASP A 806 60.12 25.66 -21.68
CA ASP A 806 61.09 26.60 -22.26
C ASP A 806 61.45 27.76 -21.32
N ASP A 807 61.00 27.72 -20.06
CA ASP A 807 61.24 28.77 -19.06
C ASP A 807 62.73 29.00 -18.78
N CYS A 808 63.54 27.94 -18.90
CA CYS A 808 64.99 27.97 -18.75
C CYS A 808 65.65 27.61 -20.07
N GLN A 809 66.19 28.63 -20.75
CA GLN A 809 66.86 28.49 -22.03
C GLN A 809 68.37 28.42 -21.84
N LYS A 810 69.03 27.65 -22.71
CA LYS A 810 70.49 27.52 -22.66
C LYS A 810 71.14 28.86 -22.96
N CYS A 811 72.13 29.23 -22.15
CA CYS A 811 72.88 30.46 -22.35
C CYS A 811 73.54 30.49 -23.75
N PRO A 812 73.35 31.56 -24.54
CA PRO A 812 73.99 31.74 -25.85
C PRO A 812 75.45 32.20 -25.70
N CYS A 813 76.17 31.63 -24.73
CA CYS A 813 77.55 31.97 -24.40
C CYS A 813 78.48 30.85 -24.89
N PRO A 814 79.67 31.18 -25.43
CA PRO A 814 80.67 30.17 -25.79
C PRO A 814 81.10 29.37 -24.56
N ALA A 815 81.36 28.08 -24.75
CA ALA A 815 81.81 27.14 -23.71
C ALA A 815 80.85 26.94 -22.50
N GLY A 816 79.57 27.28 -22.62
CA GLY A 816 78.55 26.95 -21.60
C GLY A 816 78.59 27.80 -20.33
N VAL A 817 79.17 29.00 -20.41
CA VAL A 817 79.23 29.97 -19.31
C VAL A 817 77.83 30.45 -18.91
N SER A 818 77.62 30.66 -17.60
CA SER A 818 76.38 31.23 -17.06
C SER A 818 76.13 32.66 -17.55
N CYS A 819 74.86 32.98 -17.74
CA CYS A 819 74.39 34.26 -18.25
C CYS A 819 73.19 34.78 -17.46
N THR A 820 72.89 36.06 -17.58
CA THR A 820 71.72 36.67 -16.96
C THR A 820 70.97 37.55 -17.96
N GLN A 821 69.67 37.73 -17.75
CA GLN A 821 68.84 38.59 -18.60
C GLN A 821 68.69 39.97 -17.96
N LEU A 822 69.02 41.02 -18.71
CA LEU A 822 68.81 42.41 -18.31
C LEU A 822 67.33 42.82 -18.49
N PRO A 823 66.86 43.88 -17.81
CA PRO A 823 65.45 44.35 -17.89
C PRO A 823 64.96 44.68 -19.30
N GLN A 824 65.89 44.96 -20.22
CA GLN A 824 65.62 45.27 -21.63
C GLN A 824 65.51 44.02 -22.51
N GLY A 825 65.59 42.82 -21.93
CA GLY A 825 65.48 41.52 -22.62
C GLY A 825 66.80 40.94 -23.12
N ASN A 826 67.88 41.73 -23.12
CA ASN A 826 69.20 41.29 -23.57
C ASN A 826 69.86 40.33 -22.57
N VAL A 827 70.52 39.29 -23.09
CA VAL A 827 71.18 38.24 -22.31
C VAL A 827 72.68 38.50 -22.32
N VAL A 828 73.27 38.63 -21.13
CA VAL A 828 74.68 38.96 -20.94
C VAL A 828 75.41 37.81 -20.27
N CYS A 829 76.54 37.39 -20.85
CA CYS A 829 77.41 36.37 -20.28
C CYS A 829 78.21 36.96 -19.11
N LEU A 830 78.23 36.28 -17.97
CA LEU A 830 78.82 36.85 -16.75
C LEU A 830 80.36 36.80 -16.74
N ASN A 831 80.98 35.87 -17.49
CA ASN A 831 82.43 35.69 -17.53
C ASN A 831 82.92 35.24 -18.92
N CYS A 832 83.34 36.17 -19.77
CA CYS A 832 83.86 35.79 -21.09
C CYS A 832 85.18 34.99 -20.99
N PRO A 833 85.36 33.95 -21.84
CA PRO A 833 86.65 33.27 -21.96
C PRO A 833 87.76 34.27 -22.34
N ALA A 834 88.99 33.99 -21.92
CA ALA A 834 90.13 34.88 -22.17
C ALA A 834 90.31 35.18 -23.66
N GLY A 835 90.43 36.47 -24.02
CA GLY A 835 90.53 36.96 -25.39
C GLY A 835 89.20 37.25 -26.09
N TYR A 836 88.07 37.03 -25.40
CA TYR A 836 86.71 37.35 -25.89
C TYR A 836 86.09 38.48 -25.06
N THR A 837 85.31 39.33 -25.72
CA THR A 837 84.62 40.48 -25.12
C THR A 837 83.27 40.71 -25.80
N GLY A 838 82.46 41.61 -25.25
CA GLY A 838 81.06 41.84 -25.67
C GLY A 838 80.04 41.16 -24.76
N ASP A 839 78.77 41.54 -24.90
CA ASP A 839 77.67 41.07 -24.05
C ASP A 839 77.47 39.55 -24.16
N ARG A 840 77.81 38.96 -25.31
CA ARG A 840 77.75 37.52 -25.58
C ARG A 840 79.13 36.90 -25.83
N CYS A 841 80.20 37.61 -25.51
CA CYS A 841 81.57 37.19 -25.81
C CYS A 841 81.79 36.95 -27.31
N GLU A 842 81.12 37.73 -28.16
CA GLU A 842 81.07 37.56 -29.60
C GLU A 842 82.20 38.31 -30.35
N TYR A 843 82.91 39.19 -29.67
CA TYR A 843 84.03 39.95 -30.21
C TYR A 843 85.36 39.50 -29.62
N CYS A 844 86.45 39.70 -30.36
CA CYS A 844 87.78 39.53 -29.82
C CYS A 844 88.18 40.76 -29.00
N ASP A 845 88.72 40.50 -27.83
CA ASP A 845 89.24 41.53 -26.93
C ASP A 845 90.51 42.18 -27.51
N ASP A 846 90.90 43.33 -27.00
CA ASP A 846 92.06 44.06 -27.52
C ASP A 846 93.36 43.22 -27.47
N GLY A 847 94.14 43.25 -28.54
CA GLY A 847 95.30 42.38 -28.73
C GLY A 847 95.00 40.95 -29.21
N TYR A 848 93.73 40.62 -29.44
CA TYR A 848 93.28 39.39 -30.11
C TYR A 848 92.58 39.73 -31.43
N PHE A 849 92.62 38.79 -32.38
CA PHE A 849 91.92 38.89 -33.66
C PHE A 849 91.22 37.59 -34.02
N GLY A 850 90.12 37.70 -34.76
CA GLY A 850 89.29 36.58 -35.15
C GLY A 850 87.90 37.04 -35.55
N ASP A 851 87.01 36.07 -35.77
CA ASP A 851 85.60 36.30 -36.05
C ASP A 851 84.78 35.15 -35.41
N PRO A 852 84.58 35.17 -34.07
CA PRO A 852 84.06 34.04 -33.30
C PRO A 852 82.72 33.51 -33.80
N GLU A 853 81.85 34.40 -34.24
CA GLU A 853 80.51 34.09 -34.74
C GLU A 853 80.44 34.02 -36.27
N GLY A 854 81.53 34.36 -36.98
CA GLY A 854 81.60 34.35 -38.44
C GLY A 854 80.80 35.49 -39.10
N LEU A 855 80.55 36.57 -38.37
CA LEU A 855 79.68 37.67 -38.79
C LEU A 855 80.31 38.55 -39.88
N VAL A 856 81.63 38.63 -39.92
CA VAL A 856 82.37 39.53 -40.82
C VAL A 856 82.92 38.78 -42.02
N THR A 857 83.41 37.56 -41.81
CA THR A 857 84.09 36.73 -42.82
C THR A 857 83.23 35.56 -43.33
N GLY A 858 82.10 35.28 -42.69
CA GLY A 858 81.22 34.13 -42.99
C GLY A 858 81.72 32.80 -42.43
N VAL A 859 82.92 32.76 -41.84
CA VAL A 859 83.54 31.55 -41.28
C VAL A 859 83.94 31.82 -39.84
N ARG A 860 83.44 31.02 -38.91
CA ARG A 860 83.80 31.14 -37.49
C ARG A 860 85.30 30.93 -37.29
N ARG A 861 85.95 31.93 -36.71
CA ARG A 861 87.37 31.89 -36.32
C ARG A 861 87.50 32.32 -34.86
N PRO A 862 87.99 31.45 -33.95
CA PRO A 862 88.18 31.81 -32.56
C PRO A 862 89.17 32.97 -32.41
N CYS A 863 89.09 33.69 -31.30
CA CYS A 863 89.99 34.80 -31.01
C CYS A 863 91.41 34.29 -30.71
N GLU A 864 92.36 34.68 -31.55
CA GLU A 864 93.78 34.37 -31.42
C GLU A 864 94.58 35.63 -31.12
N LYS A 865 95.69 35.51 -30.40
CA LYS A 865 96.50 36.68 -30.03
C LYS A 865 97.22 37.25 -31.26
N CYS A 866 97.22 38.56 -31.41
CA CYS A 866 97.91 39.25 -32.50
C CYS A 866 99.44 39.07 -32.43
N SER A 867 100.07 38.87 -33.59
CA SER A 867 101.52 38.64 -33.72
C SER A 867 102.22 39.81 -34.41
N CYS A 868 102.66 40.80 -33.64
CA CYS A 868 103.29 42.03 -34.14
C CYS A 868 104.81 42.11 -33.91
N SER A 869 105.50 40.96 -33.97
CA SER A 869 106.97 40.86 -33.85
C SER A 869 107.58 41.54 -32.61
N GLY A 870 106.79 41.74 -31.55
CA GLY A 870 107.20 42.46 -30.34
C GLY A 870 107.55 43.93 -30.57
N ASN A 871 107.03 44.55 -31.63
CA ASN A 871 107.31 45.94 -32.05
C ASN A 871 106.14 46.91 -31.80
N ILE A 872 105.24 46.54 -30.90
CA ILE A 872 104.08 47.36 -30.49
C ILE A 872 104.24 47.79 -29.03
N ASP A 873 103.47 48.80 -28.61
CA ASP A 873 103.34 49.14 -27.19
C ASP A 873 102.15 48.39 -26.59
N THR A 874 102.42 47.47 -25.67
CA THR A 874 101.40 46.62 -25.03
C THR A 874 100.41 47.40 -24.17
N ASN A 875 100.68 48.66 -23.83
CA ASN A 875 99.81 49.49 -23.01
C ASN A 875 98.88 50.39 -23.84
N THR A 876 99.04 50.42 -25.17
CA THR A 876 98.14 51.15 -26.06
C THR A 876 97.05 50.25 -26.65
N ILE A 877 95.81 50.77 -26.67
CA ILE A 877 94.65 50.08 -27.27
C ILE A 877 94.71 50.18 -28.79
N GLY A 878 94.30 49.12 -29.49
CA GLY A 878 94.23 49.09 -30.95
C GLY A 878 95.58 48.79 -31.62
N ASN A 879 96.40 47.95 -30.99
CA ASN A 879 97.71 47.55 -31.50
C ASN A 879 97.63 46.79 -32.84
N CYS A 880 96.59 45.99 -33.00
CA CYS A 880 96.31 45.24 -34.21
C CYS A 880 94.82 45.35 -34.58
N ASN A 881 94.53 45.10 -35.85
CA ASN A 881 93.15 45.00 -36.32
C ASN A 881 92.51 43.71 -35.76
N THR A 882 91.38 43.85 -35.07
CA THR A 882 90.68 42.76 -34.38
C THR A 882 90.05 41.72 -35.33
N THR A 883 90.01 41.97 -36.63
CA THR A 883 89.53 41.01 -37.64
C THR A 883 90.66 40.40 -38.46
N THR A 884 91.66 41.19 -38.88
CA THR A 884 92.73 40.73 -39.77
C THR A 884 94.04 40.36 -39.06
N GLY A 885 94.23 40.79 -37.81
CA GLY A 885 95.48 40.60 -37.06
C GLY A 885 96.64 41.49 -37.51
N HIS A 886 96.42 42.39 -38.48
CA HIS A 886 97.46 43.30 -38.97
C HIS A 886 97.80 44.36 -37.92
N CYS A 887 99.09 44.64 -37.76
CA CYS A 887 99.58 45.58 -36.77
C CYS A 887 99.41 47.01 -37.27
N LEU A 888 98.68 47.83 -36.51
CA LEU A 888 98.32 49.18 -36.94
C LEU A 888 99.36 50.23 -36.50
N ARG A 889 100.18 49.90 -35.49
CA ARG A 889 101.14 50.83 -34.89
C ARG A 889 102.48 50.16 -34.62
N CYS A 890 103.44 50.38 -35.51
CA CYS A 890 104.80 49.87 -35.36
C CYS A 890 105.68 50.90 -34.64
N ASN A 891 106.27 50.50 -33.51
CA ASN A 891 107.23 51.29 -32.75
C ASN A 891 108.67 50.87 -33.06
N ARG A 892 109.65 51.55 -32.45
CA ARG A 892 111.10 51.23 -32.51
C ARG A 892 111.69 51.26 -33.92
N ASN A 893 111.31 52.26 -34.72
CA ASN A 893 111.82 52.46 -36.08
C ASN A 893 111.57 51.26 -37.00
N THR A 894 110.44 50.57 -36.81
CA THR A 894 110.00 49.43 -37.63
C THR A 894 108.73 49.74 -38.42
N TYR A 895 108.49 49.01 -39.50
CA TYR A 895 107.30 49.06 -40.35
C TYR A 895 107.02 47.68 -40.97
N GLY A 896 105.89 47.52 -41.64
CA GLY A 896 105.44 46.25 -42.21
C GLY A 896 104.10 45.81 -41.63
N VAL A 897 103.48 44.77 -42.19
CA VAL A 897 102.15 44.29 -41.77
C VAL A 897 102.19 43.73 -40.34
N TYR A 898 103.33 43.22 -39.93
CA TYR A 898 103.61 42.68 -38.61
C TYR A 898 104.75 43.42 -37.91
N CYS A 899 105.07 44.63 -38.37
CA CYS A 899 106.20 45.45 -37.90
C CYS A 899 107.57 44.76 -38.04
N GLU A 900 107.75 44.04 -39.15
CA GLU A 900 108.86 43.11 -39.38
C GLU A 900 110.06 43.69 -40.15
N LYS A 901 110.05 44.99 -40.49
CA LYS A 901 111.11 45.65 -41.29
C LYS A 901 111.59 46.95 -40.65
N CYS A 902 112.84 47.35 -40.88
CA CYS A 902 113.38 48.64 -40.42
C CYS A 902 112.97 49.80 -41.34
N ILE A 903 112.59 50.95 -40.78
CA ILE A 903 112.27 52.15 -41.58
C ILE A 903 113.51 52.65 -42.37
N PRO A 904 113.33 53.34 -43.52
CA PRO A 904 114.43 53.90 -44.29
C PRO A 904 115.37 54.80 -43.47
N GLY A 905 116.68 54.72 -43.72
CA GLY A 905 117.72 55.45 -42.95
C GLY A 905 118.19 54.73 -41.67
N HIS A 906 117.61 53.55 -41.39
CA HIS A 906 118.02 52.64 -40.33
C HIS A 906 118.37 51.26 -40.91
N TRP A 907 119.28 50.54 -40.28
CA TRP A 907 119.80 49.24 -40.72
C TRP A 907 119.79 48.23 -39.56
N GLY A 908 119.73 46.95 -39.88
CA GLY A 908 119.63 45.85 -38.91
C GLY A 908 118.41 44.97 -39.17
N ASP A 909 118.02 44.18 -38.18
CA ASP A 909 116.89 43.25 -38.24
C ASP A 909 115.82 43.64 -37.22
N ALA A 910 114.60 43.85 -37.69
CA ALA A 910 113.46 44.25 -36.87
C ALA A 910 112.93 43.12 -35.97
N LEU A 911 113.37 41.87 -36.17
CA LEU A 911 112.97 40.69 -35.41
C LEU A 911 113.89 40.38 -34.22
N LEU A 912 115.03 41.04 -34.09
CA LEU A 912 116.01 40.84 -33.00
C LEU A 912 115.78 41.81 -31.82
N ASP A 913 116.38 41.56 -30.65
CA ASP A 913 116.16 42.40 -29.45
C ASP A 913 116.74 43.82 -29.54
N ILE A 914 117.82 44.02 -30.31
CA ILE A 914 118.42 45.33 -30.58
C ILE A 914 118.05 45.73 -32.01
N LYS A 915 117.03 46.60 -32.15
CA LYS A 915 116.30 46.83 -33.41
C LYS A 915 116.78 48.07 -34.16
N CYS A 916 116.95 47.93 -35.47
CA CYS A 916 117.01 48.99 -36.48
C CYS A 916 117.79 50.26 -36.06
N HIS A 917 119.11 50.23 -36.24
CA HIS A 917 120.01 51.32 -35.89
C HIS A 917 120.08 52.40 -36.97
N ALA A 918 120.20 53.67 -36.58
CA ALA A 918 120.41 54.75 -37.53
C ALA A 918 121.74 54.59 -38.30
N CYS A 919 121.72 54.89 -39.61
CA CYS A 919 122.90 54.76 -40.48
C CYS A 919 124.08 55.67 -40.08
N ASN A 920 123.81 56.91 -39.65
CA ASN A 920 124.79 57.90 -39.19
C ASN A 920 126.01 58.11 -40.13
N CYS A 921 125.80 58.17 -41.44
CA CYS A 921 126.87 58.42 -42.42
C CYS A 921 127.42 59.85 -42.33
N HIS A 922 128.73 60.01 -42.50
CA HIS A 922 129.43 61.28 -42.35
C HIS A 922 129.28 62.17 -43.61
N PRO A 923 128.64 63.35 -43.51
CA PRO A 923 128.17 64.09 -44.70
C PRO A 923 129.23 64.54 -45.70
N LYS A 924 130.48 64.75 -45.26
CA LYS A 924 131.57 65.20 -46.12
C LYS A 924 132.37 64.05 -46.72
N GLY A 925 132.46 62.92 -46.02
CA GLY A 925 133.25 61.76 -46.42
C GLY A 925 132.45 60.68 -47.15
N THR A 926 131.11 60.71 -47.09
CA THR A 926 130.22 59.85 -47.87
C THR A 926 129.96 60.44 -49.27
N GLN A 927 129.96 59.60 -50.31
CA GLN A 927 129.55 59.97 -51.66
C GLN A 927 128.07 60.36 -51.65
N ARG A 928 127.77 61.56 -52.10
CA ARG A 928 126.37 61.97 -52.29
C ARG A 928 125.91 61.48 -53.65
N HIS A 929 124.91 60.62 -53.67
CA HIS A 929 124.16 60.34 -54.88
C HIS A 929 123.49 61.65 -55.35
N SER A 930 123.39 61.81 -56.66
CA SER A 930 123.09 63.05 -57.41
C SER A 930 121.76 63.75 -57.10
N ASP A 931 121.02 63.31 -56.08
CA ASP A 931 119.64 63.73 -55.80
C ASP A 931 119.41 64.24 -54.37
N ASN A 932 120.44 64.85 -53.76
CA ASN A 932 120.43 65.60 -52.49
C ASN A 932 119.61 64.98 -51.33
N SER A 933 119.46 63.67 -51.33
CA SER A 933 118.65 62.89 -50.40
C SER A 933 119.55 62.27 -49.31
N LEU A 934 118.94 62.07 -48.13
CA LEU A 934 119.53 61.58 -46.88
C LEU A 934 120.59 60.50 -47.10
N LEU A 935 121.69 60.56 -46.34
CA LEU A 935 122.81 59.63 -46.45
C LEU A 935 122.38 58.24 -45.98
N GLN A 936 121.89 57.41 -46.91
CA GLN A 936 121.47 56.04 -46.64
C GLN A 936 122.68 55.11 -46.62
N CYS A 937 122.63 54.13 -45.72
CA CYS A 937 123.59 53.05 -45.62
C CYS A 937 122.98 51.74 -46.10
N ASN A 938 123.83 50.74 -46.34
CA ASN A 938 123.36 49.38 -46.62
C ASN A 938 122.49 48.88 -45.44
N LEU A 939 121.26 48.41 -45.74
CA LEU A 939 120.26 48.03 -44.73
C LEU A 939 120.66 46.83 -43.85
N GLN A 940 121.65 46.03 -44.26
CA GLN A 940 122.14 44.87 -43.49
C GLN A 940 123.46 45.14 -42.79
N THR A 941 124.39 45.85 -43.44
CA THR A 941 125.75 46.03 -42.90
C THR A 941 125.98 47.40 -42.28
N GLY A 942 125.08 48.35 -42.51
CA GLY A 942 125.24 49.71 -42.03
C GLY A 942 126.33 50.52 -42.74
N GLN A 943 126.99 49.96 -43.77
CA GLN A 943 128.09 50.61 -44.47
C GLN A 943 127.58 51.77 -45.33
N CYS A 944 128.16 52.95 -45.11
CA CYS A 944 127.93 54.13 -45.91
C CYS A 944 128.87 54.14 -47.14
N PRO A 945 128.43 54.65 -48.30
CA PRO A 945 129.28 54.70 -49.50
C PRO A 945 130.33 55.80 -49.38
N CYS A 946 131.59 55.46 -49.09
CA CYS A 946 132.66 56.44 -48.83
C CYS A 946 133.29 57.03 -50.09
N LYS A 947 133.73 58.29 -50.03
CA LYS A 947 134.53 58.95 -51.07
C LYS A 947 135.93 58.33 -51.13
N SER A 948 136.57 58.44 -52.29
CA SER A 948 137.94 57.95 -52.49
C SER A 948 138.91 58.46 -51.41
N ASN A 949 139.75 57.56 -50.88
CA ASN A 949 140.71 57.78 -49.79
C ASN A 949 140.08 58.06 -48.41
N VAL A 950 138.78 57.78 -48.23
CA VAL A 950 138.05 57.80 -46.96
C VAL A 950 137.50 56.40 -46.66
N GLN A 951 137.72 55.91 -45.45
CA GLN A 951 137.34 54.58 -44.97
C GLN A 951 136.46 54.66 -43.71
N ALA A 952 136.20 53.50 -43.12
CA ALA A 952 135.28 53.24 -42.00
C ALA A 952 133.79 53.23 -42.38
N ARG A 953 132.95 52.65 -41.51
CA ARG A 953 131.51 52.42 -41.75
C ARG A 953 130.76 53.70 -42.05
N GLN A 954 131.13 54.78 -41.35
CA GLN A 954 130.48 56.08 -41.45
C GLN A 954 131.20 57.01 -42.44
N CYS A 955 132.33 56.61 -43.04
CA CYS A 955 133.13 57.47 -43.93
C CYS A 955 133.69 58.72 -43.24
N ASP A 956 134.13 58.56 -42.00
CA ASP A 956 134.64 59.61 -41.12
C ASP A 956 136.16 59.55 -40.92
N LEU A 957 136.84 58.51 -41.44
CA LEU A 957 138.30 58.34 -41.33
C LEU A 957 138.99 58.44 -42.69
N CYS A 958 140.10 59.15 -42.79
CA CYS A 958 141.00 59.04 -43.96
C CYS A 958 141.74 57.69 -43.97
N GLU A 959 142.09 57.19 -45.16
CA GLU A 959 142.97 56.03 -45.29
C GLU A 959 144.39 56.31 -44.79
N ASN A 960 145.09 55.28 -44.30
CA ASN A 960 146.42 55.43 -43.69
C ASN A 960 147.42 56.10 -44.64
N GLY A 961 148.03 57.20 -44.17
CA GLY A 961 148.91 58.06 -44.98
C GLY A 961 148.26 59.39 -45.40
N TYR A 962 146.94 59.53 -45.23
CA TYR A 962 146.18 60.75 -45.50
C TYR A 962 145.63 61.37 -44.21
N TRP A 963 145.57 62.70 -44.13
CA TRP A 963 145.09 63.41 -42.92
C TRP A 963 144.33 64.70 -43.26
N ASN A 964 143.39 65.05 -42.38
CA ASN A 964 142.58 66.28 -42.34
C ASN A 964 141.46 66.39 -43.41
N LEU A 965 140.29 65.83 -43.06
CA LEU A 965 139.03 65.83 -43.83
C LEU A 965 138.36 67.23 -44.03
N ASN A 966 138.93 68.34 -43.52
CA ASN A 966 138.14 69.56 -43.19
C ASN A 966 138.75 70.98 -43.47
N SER A 967 139.84 71.23 -44.25
CA SER A 967 140.52 72.57 -44.28
C SER A 967 140.70 73.26 -45.66
N ASP A 968 140.21 74.51 -45.78
CA ASP A 968 140.30 75.45 -46.94
C ASP A 968 141.07 76.79 -46.63
N ARG A 969 142.43 76.83 -46.56
CA ARG A 969 143.37 77.97 -46.94
C ARG A 969 144.76 78.02 -46.24
N GLY A 970 145.85 77.97 -47.05
CA GLY A 970 147.21 78.61 -47.01
C GLY A 970 148.18 78.41 -45.81
N LYS A 971 149.47 78.03 -45.90
CA LYS A 971 150.51 77.92 -46.95
C LYS A 971 151.59 76.84 -46.62
N PHE A 972 152.00 76.08 -47.64
CA PHE A 972 153.24 75.32 -47.96
C PHE A 972 154.00 74.42 -46.94
N ILE A 973 153.81 73.08 -47.06
CA ILE A 973 154.74 71.97 -47.46
C ILE A 973 153.98 70.62 -47.24
N LYS A 974 154.04 69.65 -48.17
CA LYS A 974 153.31 68.35 -48.28
C LYS A 974 151.81 68.41 -48.67
N THR A 975 151.44 67.79 -49.80
CA THR A 975 150.08 67.70 -50.43
C THR A 975 149.99 66.40 -51.25
N ASN A 976 148.92 65.57 -51.32
CA ASN A 976 147.51 65.53 -50.85
C ASN A 976 147.02 64.04 -50.88
N CYS A 977 145.91 63.59 -50.28
CA CYS A 977 144.76 64.19 -49.58
C CYS A 977 144.93 64.30 -48.04
N LYS A 978 144.48 65.28 -47.24
CA LYS A 978 143.60 66.45 -47.37
C LYS A 978 142.43 66.36 -48.33
#